data_AF-A0A954E7U9-F1
#
_entry.id   AF-A0A954E7U9-F1
#
_cell.length_a   1.000
_cell.length_b   1.000
_cell.length_c   1.000
_cell.angle_alpha   90.00
_cell.angle_beta   90.00
_cell.angle_gamma   90.00
#
_symmetry.space_group_name_H-M   'P 1'
#
loop_
_entity.id
_entity.type
_entity.pdbx_description
1 polymer ?
#
loop_
_entity_poly.entity_id
_entity_poly.type
_entity_poly.pdbx_seq_one_letter_code
_entity_poly.pdbx_strand_id
1 'polypeptide(L)'
;MNVSGYGAKSGLPGIAGMRLLIALLPMLLLVIVLPAMPLLAQPPGTAPESSPPVETPPSDSVTELPMLEDVPRPTMAELLREEPRDWIVTHAGRVLVIPAISPRPDHLDWLLAQQKKLQPLRPQDPVAFEQWQAEVRRFNFITLEVEDNGVEADFRLPTRHIARILYHEDLALELAGEMITQDNLSDARRLISYVAQREFTNNRKRERELLEPLSWPGLIEAQRRLMAAEVRAELQGKQPQQAFQLARFHWTQDPGCEELPALTGEILDAMAPVLIAEQDFRQLRYYLTQFREMTPEQPRIADWSNELLSRAREELRQAEQASRAADERTAALHAWASVNIWPGESDLQRRAAPPRERYPLLRTGLLRNQAIIPAYRHQMLDHEWFTVESIKEGYPRYRSRFVESWVPRELGKSIYVTLRRRQQPFESQPNVSSTELFAELSRATVATGPEERGLFAESVMNIQRESPMELSLLLRDQTPHPLGWLAAVLSQAPAAPASHTLLREGRFRVHLPSTELEQRIPDQRSIRSFASARNINTRYLAEVQDFIHDDPRELLRGLLRDEIDFIPDVPTEYVSRLRDDQRFRVYPYLFPRITAVQFHLRGCLKDQNELRQALLLTLDSKALLEQLVPPDSPAAPFHETATSLTPPGSHAWLPQPASAEYDPIAARALAVLLLRKPATPRGIRLAVSPEAGARRLAEQIARQWRSLGLEIEILTVDEFSLPEAEDGVPLWDARVMSYHMHAPLHELPALLTDTGRLPPRELQALPLPLRQALLELESSRDWSDVNRALSTLQTQLASNAWMRPLWNSQIFAVGRRELRGPVAPLLTPAQDIDRWSITPVVPRF
;
A
#
# COMPACT_ATOMS: atom_id res chain seq x y z
N MET A 1 -36.99 -41.13 15.84
CA MET A 1 -36.64 -41.03 17.27
C MET A 1 -36.13 -39.63 17.54
N ASN A 2 -36.91 -38.91 18.35
CA ASN A 2 -36.70 -37.63 19.05
C ASN A 2 -35.23 -37.41 19.51
N VAL A 3 -34.68 -36.20 19.70
CA VAL A 3 -35.25 -34.95 20.23
C VAL A 3 -34.46 -33.77 19.63
N SER A 4 -35.17 -32.75 19.12
CA SER A 4 -34.64 -31.40 18.85
C SER A 4 -34.98 -30.47 20.03
N GLY A 5 -34.05 -29.61 20.43
CA GLY A 5 -34.38 -28.51 21.33
C GLY A 5 -33.18 -27.67 21.70
N TYR A 6 -33.03 -26.51 21.07
CA TYR A 6 -32.47 -25.32 21.71
C TYR A 6 -33.04 -24.10 21.01
N GLY A 7 -33.92 -23.40 21.74
CA GLY A 7 -34.37 -22.04 21.41
C GLY A 7 -33.45 -21.02 22.06
N ALA A 8 -33.17 -19.94 21.34
CA ALA A 8 -32.60 -18.73 21.91
C ALA A 8 -33.35 -17.52 21.32
N LYS A 9 -34.11 -16.85 22.19
CA LYS A 9 -34.73 -15.55 21.97
C LYS A 9 -33.63 -14.49 22.19
N SER A 10 -33.39 -13.63 21.20
CA SER A 10 -32.65 -12.37 21.40
C SER A 10 -33.63 -11.21 21.36
N GLY A 11 -33.71 -10.49 22.48
CA GLY A 11 -34.46 -9.25 22.63
C GLY A 11 -33.66 -8.08 22.07
N LEU A 12 -34.35 -7.24 21.30
CA LEU A 12 -33.94 -5.89 20.93
C LEU A 12 -34.21 -4.93 22.10
N PRO A 13 -33.38 -3.90 22.27
CA PRO A 13 -33.91 -2.59 22.61
C PRO A 13 -33.50 -1.55 21.56
N GLY A 14 -34.48 -0.73 21.19
CA GLY A 14 -34.32 0.36 20.24
C GLY A 14 -33.52 1.52 20.80
N ILE A 15 -32.92 2.28 19.89
CA ILE A 15 -32.29 3.57 20.17
C ILE A 15 -33.10 4.63 19.44
N ALA A 16 -33.79 5.45 20.21
CA ALA A 16 -34.43 6.68 19.78
C ALA A 16 -33.71 7.86 20.42
N GLY A 17 -33.25 8.80 19.59
CA GLY A 17 -33.44 10.24 19.80
C GLY A 17 -32.48 11.03 20.70
N MET A 18 -32.19 12.25 20.22
CA MET A 18 -31.91 13.50 20.98
C MET A 18 -30.42 13.78 21.26
N ARG A 19 -29.72 14.66 20.52
CA ARG A 19 -29.72 16.16 20.43
C ARG A 19 -29.21 16.91 21.68
N LEU A 20 -28.20 17.75 21.45
CA LEU A 20 -27.61 18.88 22.23
C LEU A 20 -26.86 18.47 23.53
N LEU A 21 -25.76 19.11 23.95
CA LEU A 21 -25.48 20.55 24.01
C LEU A 21 -23.96 20.82 24.17
N ILE A 22 -23.51 21.96 23.64
CA ILE A 22 -22.14 22.51 23.64
C ILE A 22 -21.85 23.25 24.95
N ALA A 23 -20.65 23.14 25.53
CA ALA A 23 -20.11 24.17 26.42
C ALA A 23 -18.59 24.31 26.24
N LEU A 24 -18.18 25.53 25.83
CA LEU A 24 -16.83 26.02 25.63
C LEU A 24 -16.36 26.77 26.89
N LEU A 25 -15.12 26.56 27.29
CA LEU A 25 -14.28 27.47 28.09
C LEU A 25 -13.11 27.88 27.17
N PRO A 26 -12.57 29.12 27.24
CA PRO A 26 -11.38 29.24 28.07
C PRO A 26 -11.18 30.60 28.76
N MET A 27 -10.41 30.52 29.84
CA MET A 27 -9.79 31.57 30.63
C MET A 27 -8.34 31.71 30.14
N LEU A 28 -7.87 32.90 29.77
CA LEU A 28 -6.44 33.21 29.89
C LEU A 28 -6.21 34.73 29.96
N LEU A 29 -5.54 35.11 31.03
CA LEU A 29 -5.18 36.47 31.44
C LEU A 29 -3.66 36.57 31.29
N LEU A 30 -3.15 37.61 30.60
CA LEU A 30 -1.72 37.92 30.58
C LEU A 30 -1.52 39.42 30.83
N VAL A 31 -0.77 39.71 31.89
CA VAL A 31 -0.40 41.03 32.43
C VAL A 31 1.10 41.22 32.25
N ILE A 32 1.53 42.34 31.66
CA ILE A 32 2.87 42.96 31.74
C ILE A 32 2.68 44.47 31.39
N VAL A 33 3.38 45.51 31.87
CA VAL A 33 3.84 46.05 33.18
C VAL A 33 4.86 47.17 32.85
N LEU A 34 4.57 48.41 33.31
CA LEU A 34 5.49 49.54 33.64
C LEU A 34 6.30 50.28 32.53
N PRO A 35 6.92 51.47 32.78
CA PRO A 35 6.68 52.54 33.78
C PRO A 35 6.66 53.97 33.18
N ALA A 36 6.32 54.97 34.03
CA ALA A 36 6.45 56.41 33.78
C ALA A 36 7.70 57.00 34.47
N MET A 37 8.22 58.13 33.94
CA MET A 37 8.96 59.26 34.58
C MET A 37 9.94 59.93 33.55
N PRO A 38 10.51 61.14 33.78
CA PRO A 38 9.87 62.46 33.93
C PRO A 38 10.73 63.62 33.33
N LEU A 39 10.39 64.88 33.69
CA LEU A 39 11.17 66.14 33.62
C LEU A 39 11.40 66.78 32.24
N LEU A 40 11.50 68.09 32.02
CA LEU A 40 11.14 69.39 32.67
C LEU A 40 11.95 70.44 31.88
N ALA A 41 11.37 71.53 31.38
CA ALA A 41 12.02 72.85 31.36
C ALA A 41 11.02 73.94 30.94
N GLN A 42 10.70 74.81 31.89
CA GLN A 42 10.06 76.12 31.80
C GLN A 42 11.08 77.21 31.35
N PRO A 43 10.81 78.54 31.45
CA PRO A 43 9.76 79.46 30.93
C PRO A 43 10.50 80.62 30.18
N PRO A 44 10.20 81.94 30.25
CA PRO A 44 9.01 82.77 30.60
C PRO A 44 8.62 83.73 29.42
N GLY A 45 7.66 84.64 29.44
CA GLY A 45 6.71 85.21 30.40
C GLY A 45 6.12 86.49 29.79
N THR A 46 5.16 87.12 30.49
CA THR A 46 4.62 88.49 30.33
C THR A 46 3.85 88.81 29.02
N ALA A 47 2.75 89.54 28.97
CA ALA A 47 1.94 90.34 29.90
C ALA A 47 0.56 90.58 29.20
N PRO A 48 -0.46 91.14 29.88
CA PRO A 48 -1.87 91.03 29.52
C PRO A 48 -2.36 92.20 28.67
N GLU A 49 -3.37 92.02 27.82
CA GLU A 49 -4.24 93.12 27.42
C GLU A 49 -5.57 92.67 26.79
N SER A 50 -6.54 93.57 26.91
CA SER A 50 -7.98 93.48 26.76
C SER A 50 -8.51 93.43 25.32
N SER A 51 -9.76 92.99 25.19
CA SER A 51 -10.66 93.08 24.03
C SER A 51 -10.55 94.38 23.23
N PRO A 52 -10.68 94.33 21.88
CA PRO A 52 -11.98 94.57 21.22
C PRO A 52 -12.13 93.73 19.90
N PRO A 53 -12.94 94.11 18.89
CA PRO A 53 -14.32 93.67 18.70
C PRO A 53 -14.60 92.91 17.37
N VAL A 54 -15.85 92.47 17.25
CA VAL A 54 -16.57 91.88 16.10
C VAL A 54 -16.11 92.33 14.71
N GLU A 55 -15.77 91.35 13.85
CA GLU A 55 -15.94 91.37 12.40
C GLU A 55 -16.18 89.94 11.89
N THR A 56 -17.12 89.77 10.96
CA THR A 56 -17.68 88.49 10.47
C THR A 56 -16.74 87.81 9.45
N PRO A 57 -16.66 86.47 9.41
CA PRO A 57 -16.20 85.73 8.22
C PRO A 57 -17.28 84.70 7.75
N PRO A 58 -17.15 84.05 6.57
CA PRO A 58 -18.04 84.28 5.43
C PRO A 58 -18.90 83.05 5.05
N SER A 59 -19.77 83.23 4.06
CA SER A 59 -20.72 82.28 3.49
C SER A 59 -20.14 80.91 3.10
N ASP A 60 -20.76 79.84 3.61
CA ASP A 60 -20.52 78.45 3.23
C ASP A 60 -20.94 78.17 1.77
N SER A 61 -19.98 77.66 0.99
CA SER A 61 -20.19 77.10 -0.35
C SER A 61 -20.90 75.75 -0.27
N VAL A 62 -21.98 75.59 -1.04
CA VAL A 62 -22.70 74.32 -1.20
C VAL A 62 -21.84 73.33 -1.98
N THR A 63 -21.27 72.33 -1.30
CA THR A 63 -20.60 71.19 -1.94
C THR A 63 -21.65 70.25 -2.53
N GLU A 64 -21.72 70.11 -3.85
CA GLU A 64 -22.65 69.18 -4.51
C GLU A 64 -22.23 67.71 -4.28
N LEU A 65 -23.22 66.83 -4.10
CA LEU A 65 -22.98 65.38 -3.91
C LEU A 65 -22.38 64.73 -5.17
N PRO A 66 -21.43 63.79 -5.02
CA PRO A 66 -20.75 63.14 -6.14
C PRO A 66 -21.69 62.23 -6.94
N MET A 67 -21.41 62.08 -8.25
CA MET A 67 -22.06 61.11 -9.11
C MET A 67 -21.55 59.69 -8.82
N LEU A 68 -22.38 58.66 -9.04
CA LEU A 68 -22.01 57.25 -8.78
C LEU A 68 -20.75 56.79 -9.51
N GLU A 69 -20.44 57.36 -10.69
CA GLU A 69 -19.24 57.03 -11.47
C GLU A 69 -17.96 57.64 -10.91
N ASP A 70 -18.06 58.74 -10.15
CA ASP A 70 -16.92 59.49 -9.61
C ASP A 70 -16.51 59.02 -8.20
N VAL A 71 -17.34 58.19 -7.54
CA VAL A 71 -17.04 57.65 -6.21
C VAL A 71 -16.12 56.43 -6.36
N PRO A 72 -14.90 56.44 -5.79
CA PRO A 72 -14.02 55.28 -5.85
C PRO A 72 -14.67 54.10 -5.12
N ARG A 73 -14.65 52.93 -5.76
CA ARG A 73 -15.21 51.71 -5.17
C ARG A 73 -14.35 51.27 -3.96
N PRO A 74 -14.98 50.73 -2.90
CA PRO A 74 -14.25 50.29 -1.72
C PRO A 74 -13.28 49.16 -2.04
N THR A 75 -12.10 49.17 -1.41
CA THR A 75 -11.15 48.08 -1.53
C THR A 75 -11.57 46.87 -0.67
N MET A 76 -11.03 45.69 -0.96
CA MET A 76 -11.30 44.49 -0.15
C MET A 76 -10.97 44.68 1.34
N ALA A 77 -9.87 45.39 1.63
CA ALA A 77 -9.43 45.64 2.99
C ALA A 77 -10.41 46.57 3.74
N GLU A 78 -10.97 47.56 3.05
CA GLU A 78 -12.02 48.44 3.56
C GLU A 78 -13.29 47.64 3.84
N LEU A 79 -13.77 46.83 2.89
CA LEU A 79 -15.00 46.06 3.04
C LEU A 79 -14.97 45.01 4.17
N LEU A 80 -13.80 44.49 4.50
CA LEU A 80 -13.63 43.47 5.55
C LEU A 80 -13.34 44.03 6.94
N ARG A 81 -12.79 45.25 7.04
CA ARG A 81 -12.35 45.85 8.33
C ARG A 81 -13.23 47.00 8.81
N GLU A 82 -13.80 47.76 7.89
CA GLU A 82 -14.58 48.95 8.25
C GLU A 82 -16.00 48.58 8.69
N GLU A 83 -16.63 49.47 9.44
CA GLU A 83 -18.04 49.36 9.75
C GLU A 83 -18.87 49.42 8.45
N PRO A 84 -19.94 48.62 8.34
CA PRO A 84 -20.68 48.49 7.10
C PRO A 84 -21.31 49.84 6.69
N ARG A 85 -21.00 50.27 5.46
CA ARG A 85 -21.50 51.52 4.88
C ARG A 85 -22.35 51.23 3.65
N ASP A 86 -23.58 51.76 3.64
CA ASP A 86 -24.51 51.61 2.53
C ASP A 86 -24.46 52.85 1.63
N TRP A 87 -24.69 52.66 0.34
CA TRP A 87 -24.76 53.76 -0.64
C TRP A 87 -26.21 53.99 -1.06
N ILE A 88 -26.78 55.14 -0.69
CA ILE A 88 -28.08 55.57 -1.21
C ILE A 88 -27.86 56.27 -2.55
N VAL A 89 -28.40 55.68 -3.62
CA VAL A 89 -28.37 56.25 -4.97
C VAL A 89 -29.67 56.99 -5.22
N THR A 90 -29.56 58.29 -5.49
CA THR A 90 -30.73 59.13 -5.81
C THR A 90 -31.17 58.97 -7.27
N HIS A 91 -32.41 59.37 -7.60
CA HIS A 91 -32.88 59.39 -9.00
C HIS A 91 -32.06 60.30 -9.93
N ALA A 92 -31.28 61.24 -9.37
CA ALA A 92 -30.37 62.10 -10.11
C ALA A 92 -28.97 61.48 -10.33
N GLY A 93 -28.76 60.21 -9.94
CA GLY A 93 -27.47 59.51 -10.07
C GLY A 93 -26.42 59.87 -9.01
N ARG A 94 -26.77 60.73 -8.04
CA ARG A 94 -25.89 61.15 -6.94
C ARG A 94 -25.92 60.16 -5.78
N VAL A 95 -24.78 59.98 -5.11
CA VAL A 95 -24.58 58.97 -4.05
C VAL A 95 -24.38 59.61 -2.68
N LEU A 96 -25.03 59.04 -1.68
CA LEU A 96 -24.80 59.31 -0.25
C LEU A 96 -24.24 58.05 0.41
N VAL A 97 -23.04 58.14 0.99
CA VAL A 97 -22.41 57.06 1.76
C VAL A 97 -22.78 57.24 3.23
N ILE A 98 -23.41 56.25 3.84
CA ILE A 98 -24.00 56.35 5.18
C ILE A 98 -23.74 55.07 6.00
N PRO A 99 -23.88 55.12 7.34
CA PRO A 99 -23.89 53.91 8.15
C PRO A 99 -24.98 52.92 7.75
N ALA A 100 -24.74 51.63 8.03
CA ALA A 100 -25.61 50.52 7.70
C ALA A 100 -27.09 50.68 8.13
N ILE A 101 -28.01 50.66 7.15
CA ILE A 101 -29.45 50.73 7.39
C ILE A 101 -30.01 49.35 7.77
N SER A 102 -31.00 49.33 8.68
CA SER A 102 -31.80 48.17 9.06
C SER A 102 -33.30 48.45 8.89
N PRO A 103 -34.15 47.47 8.53
CA PRO A 103 -33.82 46.07 8.18
C PRO A 103 -33.23 45.92 6.76
N ARG A 104 -32.43 44.88 6.55
CA ARG A 104 -31.73 44.52 5.28
C ARG A 104 -31.97 43.04 4.93
N PRO A 105 -31.92 42.61 3.65
CA PRO A 105 -31.70 43.39 2.42
C PRO A 105 -33.00 43.79 1.70
N ASP A 106 -33.83 44.64 2.29
CA ASP A 106 -35.14 45.02 1.70
C ASP A 106 -35.74 46.27 2.39
N HIS A 107 -34.92 47.25 2.79
CA HIS A 107 -35.38 48.38 3.62
C HIS A 107 -36.50 49.19 2.97
N LEU A 108 -36.40 49.48 1.67
CA LEU A 108 -37.42 50.25 0.95
C LEU A 108 -38.75 49.49 0.85
N ASP A 109 -38.70 48.19 0.56
CA ASP A 109 -39.87 47.33 0.50
C ASP A 109 -40.51 47.15 1.88
N TRP A 110 -39.68 47.08 2.93
CA TRP A 110 -40.14 47.07 4.31
C TRP A 110 -40.88 48.37 4.66
N LEU A 111 -40.34 49.55 4.33
CA LEU A 111 -41.01 50.84 4.56
C LEU A 111 -42.38 50.91 3.85
N LEU A 112 -42.43 50.47 2.59
CA LEU A 112 -43.67 50.38 1.81
C LEU A 112 -44.67 49.40 2.43
N ALA A 113 -44.21 48.25 2.93
CA ALA A 113 -45.05 47.26 3.59
C ALA A 113 -45.63 47.79 4.91
N GLN A 114 -44.83 48.49 5.74
CA GLN A 114 -45.31 49.10 6.97
C GLN A 114 -46.33 50.21 6.69
N GLN A 115 -46.09 51.05 5.67
CA GLN A 115 -47.04 52.06 5.25
C GLN A 115 -48.39 51.43 4.83
N LYS A 116 -48.36 50.37 4.01
CA LYS A 116 -49.58 49.65 3.60
C LYS A 116 -50.33 49.02 4.77
N LYS A 117 -49.62 48.54 5.81
CA LYS A 117 -50.24 48.00 7.04
C LYS A 117 -50.97 49.06 7.85
N LEU A 118 -50.48 50.30 7.89
CA LEU A 118 -51.07 51.40 8.67
C LEU A 118 -52.21 52.13 7.94
N GLN A 119 -52.25 52.09 6.61
CA GLN A 119 -53.32 52.70 5.80
C GLN A 119 -54.76 52.29 6.20
N PRO A 120 -55.09 51.00 6.43
CA PRO A 120 -56.45 50.59 6.82
C PRO A 120 -56.83 50.96 8.27
N LEU A 121 -55.89 51.38 9.12
CA LEU A 121 -56.11 51.70 10.54
C LEU A 121 -56.38 53.20 10.79
N ARG A 122 -56.80 53.94 9.78
CA ARG A 122 -57.01 55.39 9.85
C ARG A 122 -58.04 55.79 10.93
N PRO A 123 -57.64 56.48 12.02
CA PRO A 123 -58.55 56.88 13.10
C PRO A 123 -59.50 58.01 12.67
N GLN A 124 -60.69 58.08 13.29
CA GLN A 124 -61.66 59.17 13.09
C GLN A 124 -61.50 60.32 14.09
N ASP A 125 -60.85 60.08 15.23
CA ASP A 125 -60.58 61.09 16.27
C ASP A 125 -59.50 62.08 15.81
N PRO A 126 -59.71 63.40 15.88
CA PRO A 126 -58.75 64.41 15.42
C PRO A 126 -57.36 64.31 16.05
N VAL A 127 -57.24 63.98 17.34
CA VAL A 127 -55.92 63.87 18.01
C VAL A 127 -55.19 62.59 17.59
N ALA A 128 -55.93 61.47 17.49
CA ALA A 128 -55.39 60.20 17.00
C ALA A 128 -55.07 60.26 15.50
N PHE A 129 -55.80 61.05 14.72
CA PHE A 129 -55.56 61.27 13.31
C PHE A 129 -54.25 62.03 13.06
N GLU A 130 -53.93 63.06 13.85
CA GLU A 130 -52.64 63.75 13.76
C GLU A 130 -51.47 62.82 14.13
N GLN A 131 -51.62 62.00 15.18
CA GLN A 131 -50.62 61.00 15.57
C GLN A 131 -50.42 59.93 14.50
N TRP A 132 -51.51 59.38 13.96
CA TRP A 132 -51.47 58.43 12.85
C TRP A 132 -50.88 59.05 11.58
N GLN A 133 -51.21 60.30 11.28
CA GLN A 133 -50.67 61.00 10.11
C GLN A 133 -49.17 61.28 10.28
N ALA A 134 -48.70 61.59 11.49
CA ALA A 134 -47.29 61.70 11.81
C ALA A 134 -46.57 60.35 11.69
N GLU A 135 -47.21 59.26 12.12
CA GLU A 135 -46.68 57.89 12.05
C GLU A 135 -46.58 57.39 10.61
N VAL A 136 -47.62 57.58 9.78
CA VAL A 136 -47.57 57.26 8.35
C VAL A 136 -46.54 58.10 7.62
N ARG A 137 -46.41 59.39 7.98
CA ARG A 137 -45.38 60.27 7.40
C ARG A 137 -43.97 59.83 7.78
N ARG A 138 -43.76 59.20 8.94
CA ARG A 138 -42.44 58.68 9.36
C ARG A 138 -41.88 57.69 8.36
N PHE A 139 -42.70 56.81 7.79
CA PHE A 139 -42.28 55.81 6.81
C PHE A 139 -42.00 56.36 5.41
N ASN A 140 -42.24 57.66 5.17
CA ASN A 140 -41.85 58.34 3.93
C ASN A 140 -40.40 58.88 3.97
N PHE A 141 -39.70 58.74 5.08
CA PHE A 141 -38.33 59.22 5.25
C PHE A 141 -37.43 58.09 5.77
N ILE A 142 -36.18 58.07 5.30
CA ILE A 142 -35.09 57.34 5.96
C ILE A 142 -34.40 58.32 6.90
N THR A 143 -34.25 57.95 8.17
CA THR A 143 -33.42 58.70 9.12
C THR A 143 -31.97 58.32 8.92
N LEU A 144 -31.11 59.31 8.70
CA LEU A 144 -29.68 59.18 8.50
C LEU A 144 -28.97 59.76 9.72
N GLU A 145 -28.14 58.95 10.35
CA GLU A 145 -27.20 59.39 11.39
C GLU A 145 -25.92 59.78 10.65
N VAL A 146 -25.64 61.08 10.53
CA VAL A 146 -24.43 61.60 9.88
C VAL A 146 -23.55 62.19 10.96
N GLU A 147 -22.31 61.70 11.04
CA GLU A 147 -21.28 62.25 11.91
C GLU A 147 -20.41 63.21 11.09
N ASP A 148 -20.52 64.51 11.37
CA ASP A 148 -19.67 65.55 10.77
C ASP A 148 -19.02 66.37 11.90
N ASN A 149 -17.69 66.42 11.93
CA ASN A 149 -16.89 67.10 12.96
C ASN A 149 -17.22 66.71 14.43
N GLY A 150 -17.58 65.44 14.69
CA GLY A 150 -17.84 64.92 16.04
C GLY A 150 -19.19 65.31 16.63
N VAL A 151 -20.14 65.77 15.81
CA VAL A 151 -21.54 66.00 16.18
C VAL A 151 -22.43 65.02 15.41
N GLU A 152 -23.11 64.12 16.13
CA GLU A 152 -24.14 63.25 15.57
C GLU A 152 -25.41 64.07 15.30
N ALA A 153 -25.85 64.13 14.04
CA ALA A 153 -27.08 64.80 13.65
C ALA A 153 -27.99 63.88 12.82
N ASP A 154 -29.29 63.85 13.18
CA ASP A 154 -30.32 63.07 12.50
C ASP A 154 -30.88 63.84 11.29
N PHE A 155 -30.57 63.38 10.08
CA PHE A 155 -31.15 63.92 8.85
C PHE A 155 -32.29 63.02 8.35
N ARG A 156 -33.34 63.62 7.75
CA ARG A 156 -34.47 62.87 7.17
C ARG A 156 -34.45 62.95 5.65
N LEU A 157 -34.18 61.85 4.98
CA LEU A 157 -34.16 61.76 3.52
C LEU A 157 -35.49 61.21 2.99
N PRO A 158 -36.25 61.95 2.15
CA PRO A 158 -37.52 61.45 1.60
C PRO A 158 -37.29 60.27 0.64
N THR A 159 -38.03 59.18 0.82
CA THR A 159 -37.91 57.94 0.02
C THR A 159 -38.14 58.17 -1.48
N ARG A 160 -38.97 59.16 -1.85
CA ARG A 160 -39.24 59.55 -3.26
C ARG A 160 -38.03 60.02 -4.05
N HIS A 161 -36.92 60.35 -3.39
CA HIS A 161 -35.68 60.79 -4.03
C HIS A 161 -34.68 59.65 -4.21
N ILE A 162 -34.95 58.47 -3.64
CA ILE A 162 -34.07 57.31 -3.63
C ILE A 162 -34.45 56.38 -4.78
N ALA A 163 -33.50 56.12 -5.68
CA ALA A 163 -33.68 55.16 -6.76
C ALA A 163 -33.42 53.73 -6.28
N ARG A 164 -32.32 53.50 -5.56
CA ARG A 164 -31.94 52.21 -4.96
C ARG A 164 -30.97 52.42 -3.81
N ILE A 165 -30.86 51.41 -2.94
CA ILE A 165 -29.83 51.32 -1.91
C ILE A 165 -28.88 50.20 -2.35
N LEU A 166 -27.59 50.50 -2.47
CA LEU A 166 -26.56 49.48 -2.61
C LEU A 166 -26.04 49.20 -1.21
N TYR A 167 -26.33 48.02 -0.69
CA TYR A 167 -25.87 47.63 0.63
C TYR A 167 -24.37 47.32 0.61
N HIS A 168 -23.72 47.43 1.76
CA HIS A 168 -22.32 47.03 1.94
C HIS A 168 -22.04 45.62 1.39
N GLU A 169 -22.95 44.68 1.65
CA GLU A 169 -22.85 43.32 1.19
C GLU A 169 -23.02 43.17 -0.34
N ASP A 170 -23.82 44.03 -0.99
CA ASP A 170 -23.96 44.03 -2.46
C ASP A 170 -22.65 44.48 -3.14
N LEU A 171 -22.03 45.54 -2.59
CA LEU A 171 -20.72 46.02 -3.05
C LEU A 171 -19.64 44.93 -2.88
N ALA A 172 -19.70 44.15 -1.80
CA ALA A 172 -18.81 43.02 -1.58
C ALA A 172 -19.04 41.87 -2.58
N LEU A 173 -20.29 41.57 -2.95
CA LEU A 173 -20.62 40.56 -3.96
C LEU A 173 -20.20 41.00 -5.38
N GLU A 174 -20.38 42.28 -5.73
CA GLU A 174 -19.90 42.82 -7.00
C GLU A 174 -18.37 42.72 -7.12
N LEU A 175 -17.65 43.16 -6.07
CA LEU A 175 -16.19 43.04 -6.04
C LEU A 175 -15.71 41.59 -6.08
N ALA A 176 -16.41 40.67 -5.39
CA ALA A 176 -16.11 39.25 -5.48
C ALA A 176 -16.29 38.71 -6.91
N GLY A 177 -17.30 39.18 -7.65
CA GLY A 177 -17.49 38.83 -9.06
C GLY A 177 -16.34 39.29 -9.96
N GLU A 178 -15.82 40.51 -9.72
CA GLU A 178 -14.65 41.02 -10.43
C GLU A 178 -13.40 40.18 -10.13
N MET A 179 -13.19 39.84 -8.86
CA MET A 179 -12.08 38.98 -8.43
C MET A 179 -12.15 37.58 -9.02
N ILE A 180 -13.35 36.99 -9.15
CA ILE A 180 -13.53 35.71 -9.86
C ILE A 180 -13.09 35.83 -11.32
N THR A 181 -13.43 36.95 -11.98
CA THR A 181 -13.05 37.20 -13.38
C THR A 181 -11.54 37.42 -13.54
N GLN A 182 -10.88 37.94 -12.50
CA GLN A 182 -9.43 38.15 -12.42
C GLN A 182 -8.64 36.94 -11.89
N ASP A 183 -9.30 35.80 -11.67
CA ASP A 183 -8.73 34.56 -11.11
C ASP A 183 -8.18 34.69 -9.67
N ASN A 184 -8.58 35.74 -8.93
CA ASN A 184 -8.27 35.86 -7.50
C ASN A 184 -9.34 35.18 -6.63
N LEU A 185 -9.39 33.85 -6.72
CA LEU A 185 -10.45 33.04 -6.11
C LEU A 185 -10.40 33.04 -4.57
N SER A 186 -9.21 33.10 -3.97
CA SER A 186 -9.05 33.13 -2.51
C SER A 186 -9.71 34.36 -1.89
N ASP A 187 -9.51 35.52 -2.51
CA ASP A 187 -10.05 36.77 -1.99
C ASP A 187 -11.54 36.91 -2.28
N ALA A 188 -11.99 36.45 -3.46
CA ALA A 188 -13.42 36.32 -3.75
C ALA A 188 -14.15 35.42 -2.72
N ARG A 189 -13.55 34.27 -2.37
CA ARG A 189 -14.11 33.36 -1.35
C ARG A 189 -14.24 34.03 0.02
N ARG A 190 -13.26 34.85 0.41
CA ARG A 190 -13.30 35.60 1.67
C ARG A 190 -14.45 36.60 1.70
N LEU A 191 -14.65 37.36 0.62
CA LEU A 191 -15.76 38.31 0.50
C LEU A 191 -17.12 37.60 0.53
N ILE A 192 -17.29 36.52 -0.23
CA ILE A 192 -18.54 35.75 -0.27
C ILE A 192 -18.83 35.13 1.11
N SER A 193 -17.82 34.58 1.78
CA SER A 193 -17.97 34.03 3.14
C SER A 193 -18.32 35.10 4.16
N TYR A 194 -17.76 36.31 4.01
CA TYR A 194 -18.09 37.46 4.84
C TYR A 194 -19.56 37.88 4.67
N VAL A 195 -20.05 37.95 3.43
CA VAL A 195 -21.47 38.24 3.14
C VAL A 195 -22.38 37.16 3.71
N ALA A 196 -22.04 35.88 3.58
CA ALA A 196 -22.81 34.78 4.18
C ALA A 196 -22.87 34.87 5.72
N GLN A 197 -21.77 35.23 6.37
CA GLN A 197 -21.74 35.46 7.82
C GLN A 197 -22.60 36.67 8.24
N ARG A 198 -22.61 37.72 7.41
CA ARG A 198 -23.46 38.90 7.61
C ARG A 198 -24.93 38.57 7.43
N GLU A 199 -25.30 37.83 6.38
CA GLU A 199 -26.66 37.32 6.17
C GLU A 199 -27.17 36.59 7.42
N PHE A 200 -26.37 35.67 7.98
CA PHE A 200 -26.72 34.97 9.21
C PHE A 200 -26.97 35.93 10.39
N THR A 201 -26.11 36.94 10.53
CA THR A 201 -26.21 37.96 11.60
C THR A 201 -27.43 38.85 11.41
N ASN A 202 -27.70 39.25 10.16
CA ASN A 202 -28.82 40.08 9.76
C ASN A 202 -30.14 39.34 9.96
N ASN A 203 -30.22 38.05 9.59
CA ASN A 203 -31.39 37.22 9.83
C ASN A 203 -31.67 37.01 11.32
N ARG A 204 -30.64 36.85 12.17
CA ARG A 204 -30.82 36.87 13.63
C ARG A 204 -31.36 38.19 14.16
N LYS A 205 -30.97 39.32 13.57
CA LYS A 205 -31.50 40.64 13.93
C LYS A 205 -32.96 40.78 13.51
N ARG A 206 -33.29 40.34 12.28
CA ARG A 206 -34.68 40.27 11.77
C ARG A 206 -35.57 39.44 12.67
N GLU A 207 -35.12 38.27 13.11
CA GLU A 207 -35.86 37.41 14.05
C GLU A 207 -36.15 38.11 15.38
N ARG A 208 -35.17 38.85 15.94
CA ARG A 208 -35.37 39.65 17.17
C ARG A 208 -36.38 40.78 16.96
N GLU A 209 -36.43 41.33 15.76
CA GLU A 209 -37.37 42.38 15.33
C GLU A 209 -38.72 41.81 14.84
N LEU A 210 -38.95 40.49 14.99
CA LEU A 210 -40.16 39.78 14.54
C LEU A 210 -40.42 39.90 13.03
N LEU A 211 -39.35 39.99 12.23
CA LEU A 211 -39.36 39.98 10.78
C LEU A 211 -38.97 38.59 10.25
N GLU A 212 -39.50 38.21 9.08
CA GLU A 212 -39.15 36.95 8.42
C GLU A 212 -37.69 36.97 7.92
N PRO A 213 -36.94 35.86 8.06
CA PRO A 213 -35.59 35.75 7.53
C PRO A 213 -35.63 35.78 6.00
N LEU A 214 -34.67 36.48 5.40
CA LEU A 214 -34.59 36.64 3.95
C LEU A 214 -33.20 36.19 3.47
N SER A 215 -33.14 35.47 2.35
CA SER A 215 -31.86 35.15 1.72
C SER A 215 -31.27 36.38 1.06
N TRP A 216 -29.96 36.57 1.16
CA TRP A 216 -29.32 37.71 0.52
C TRP A 216 -29.35 37.58 -1.02
N PRO A 217 -29.94 38.55 -1.76
CA PRO A 217 -30.02 38.48 -3.21
C PRO A 217 -28.63 38.38 -3.86
N GLY A 218 -28.43 37.45 -4.80
CA GLY A 218 -27.16 37.31 -5.51
C GLY A 218 -26.07 36.51 -4.78
N LEU A 219 -26.25 36.17 -3.50
CA LEU A 219 -25.25 35.42 -2.72
C LEU A 219 -25.11 33.99 -3.23
N ILE A 220 -26.22 33.31 -3.50
CA ILE A 220 -26.22 31.93 -4.01
C ILE A 220 -25.60 31.89 -5.40
N GLU A 221 -25.94 32.84 -6.27
CA GLU A 221 -25.36 32.97 -7.61
C GLU A 221 -23.85 33.24 -7.56
N ALA A 222 -23.39 34.11 -6.64
CA ALA A 222 -21.98 34.38 -6.44
C ALA A 222 -21.23 33.14 -5.92
N GLN A 223 -21.82 32.40 -4.97
CA GLN A 223 -21.28 31.12 -4.50
C GLN A 223 -21.16 30.10 -5.63
N ARG A 224 -22.21 29.94 -6.44
CA ARG A 224 -22.21 29.03 -7.61
C ARG A 224 -21.13 29.40 -8.63
N ARG A 225 -20.99 30.69 -8.95
CA ARG A 225 -19.94 31.19 -9.86
C ARG A 225 -18.54 30.92 -9.30
N LEU A 226 -18.33 31.13 -8.00
CA LEU A 226 -17.06 30.83 -7.35
C LEU A 226 -16.75 29.32 -7.43
N MET A 227 -17.71 28.46 -7.10
CA MET A 227 -17.55 27.00 -7.17
C MET A 227 -17.15 26.55 -8.58
N ALA A 228 -17.83 27.07 -9.61
CA ALA A 228 -17.51 26.78 -11.01
C ALA A 228 -16.11 27.29 -11.41
N ALA A 229 -15.74 28.49 -10.97
CA ALA A 229 -14.43 29.09 -11.24
C ALA A 229 -13.29 28.29 -10.58
N GLU A 230 -13.46 27.83 -9.35
CA GLU A 230 -12.48 26.99 -8.64
C GLU A 230 -12.21 25.66 -9.36
N VAL A 231 -13.27 24.99 -9.82
CA VAL A 231 -13.13 23.76 -10.62
C VAL A 231 -12.41 24.05 -11.95
N ARG A 232 -12.75 25.15 -12.61
CA ARG A 232 -12.13 25.56 -13.88
C ARG A 232 -10.66 25.94 -13.72
N ALA A 233 -10.28 26.59 -12.63
CA ALA A 233 -8.89 26.93 -12.32
C ALA A 233 -8.02 25.66 -12.17
N GLU A 234 -8.51 24.63 -11.47
CA GLU A 234 -7.77 23.36 -11.36
C GLU A 234 -7.66 22.60 -12.69
N LEU A 235 -8.65 22.71 -13.56
CA LEU A 235 -8.58 22.19 -14.92
C LEU A 235 -7.50 22.91 -15.75
N GLN A 236 -7.49 24.24 -15.72
CA GLN A 236 -6.47 25.04 -16.39
C GLN A 236 -5.06 24.77 -15.84
N GLY A 237 -4.96 24.49 -14.54
CA GLY A 237 -3.75 24.04 -13.84
C GLY A 237 -3.28 22.62 -14.22
N LYS A 238 -3.96 21.92 -15.14
CA LYS A 238 -3.69 20.53 -15.56
C LYS A 238 -3.80 19.51 -14.42
N GLN A 239 -4.66 19.76 -13.43
CA GLN A 239 -4.88 18.86 -12.29
C GLN A 239 -6.31 18.28 -12.31
N PRO A 240 -6.68 17.49 -13.33
CA PRO A 240 -8.07 17.10 -13.54
C PRO A 240 -8.62 16.16 -12.45
N GLN A 241 -7.75 15.42 -11.75
CA GLN A 241 -8.15 14.62 -10.58
C GLN A 241 -8.58 15.49 -9.39
N GLN A 242 -7.93 16.63 -9.18
CA GLN A 242 -8.31 17.56 -8.12
C GLN A 242 -9.58 18.33 -8.49
N ALA A 243 -9.70 18.74 -9.76
CA ALA A 243 -10.93 19.30 -10.31
C ALA A 243 -12.13 18.37 -10.11
N PHE A 244 -11.96 17.05 -10.33
CA PHE A 244 -13.00 16.05 -10.02
C PHE A 244 -13.39 16.03 -8.54
N GLN A 245 -12.42 16.02 -7.61
CA GLN A 245 -12.72 15.99 -6.17
C GLN A 245 -13.47 17.25 -5.72
N LEU A 246 -13.07 18.42 -6.23
CA LEU A 246 -13.75 19.69 -5.97
C LEU A 246 -15.14 19.73 -6.57
N ALA A 247 -15.32 19.30 -7.83
CA ALA A 247 -16.63 19.24 -8.47
C ALA A 247 -17.58 18.31 -7.70
N ARG A 248 -17.08 17.17 -7.23
CA ARG A 248 -17.83 16.25 -6.38
C ARG A 248 -18.21 16.88 -5.04
N PHE A 249 -17.26 17.56 -4.39
CA PHE A 249 -17.52 18.27 -3.14
C PHE A 249 -18.59 19.35 -3.33
N HIS A 250 -18.46 20.20 -4.34
CA HIS A 250 -19.43 21.26 -4.64
C HIS A 250 -20.80 20.72 -5.03
N TRP A 251 -20.86 19.61 -5.78
CA TRP A 251 -22.11 18.91 -6.07
C TRP A 251 -22.85 18.41 -4.81
N THR A 252 -22.11 17.94 -3.80
CA THR A 252 -22.73 17.54 -2.53
C THR A 252 -23.27 18.73 -1.73
N GLN A 253 -22.73 19.93 -1.93
CA GLN A 253 -23.20 21.15 -1.27
C GLN A 253 -24.41 21.76 -1.97
N ASP A 254 -24.35 21.92 -3.31
CA ASP A 254 -25.43 22.49 -4.11
C ASP A 254 -25.56 21.78 -5.49
N PRO A 255 -26.45 20.77 -5.60
CA PRO A 255 -26.75 20.10 -6.86
C PRO A 255 -27.41 21.01 -7.92
N GLY A 256 -27.91 22.20 -7.53
CA GLY A 256 -28.64 23.11 -8.41
C GLY A 256 -27.76 24.04 -9.24
N CYS A 257 -26.43 23.89 -9.20
CA CYS A 257 -25.52 24.70 -10.00
C CYS A 257 -25.48 24.23 -11.47
N GLU A 258 -26.01 25.05 -12.39
CA GLU A 258 -26.12 24.73 -13.82
C GLU A 258 -24.76 24.58 -14.54
N GLU A 259 -23.70 25.23 -14.06
CA GLU A 259 -22.37 25.16 -14.68
C GLU A 259 -21.59 23.88 -14.33
N LEU A 260 -21.90 23.23 -13.19
CA LEU A 260 -21.17 22.04 -12.75
C LEU A 260 -21.29 20.86 -13.74
N PRO A 261 -22.48 20.53 -14.29
CA PRO A 261 -22.59 19.49 -15.33
C PRO A 261 -21.79 19.74 -16.60
N ALA A 262 -21.67 20.99 -17.03
CA ALA A 262 -20.82 21.32 -18.18
C ALA A 262 -19.34 21.03 -17.85
N LEU A 263 -18.89 21.47 -16.67
CA LEU A 263 -17.54 21.25 -16.18
C LEU A 263 -17.22 19.76 -15.96
N THR A 264 -18.17 18.92 -15.54
CA THR A 264 -17.92 17.47 -15.45
C THR A 264 -17.58 16.85 -16.79
N GLY A 265 -18.19 17.34 -17.89
CA GLY A 265 -17.82 16.97 -19.25
C GLY A 265 -16.38 17.35 -19.60
N GLU A 266 -15.98 18.59 -19.28
CA GLU A 266 -14.62 19.08 -19.54
C GLU A 266 -13.57 18.32 -18.72
N ILE A 267 -13.85 18.02 -17.45
CA ILE A 267 -12.99 17.18 -16.61
C ILE A 267 -12.81 15.81 -17.26
N LEU A 268 -13.90 15.18 -17.69
CA LEU A 268 -13.85 13.86 -18.30
C LEU A 268 -13.06 13.88 -19.62
N ASP A 269 -13.24 14.89 -20.47
CA ASP A 269 -12.51 15.07 -21.72
C ASP A 269 -10.99 15.29 -21.47
N ALA A 270 -10.61 15.88 -20.35
CA ALA A 270 -9.20 16.01 -19.95
C ALA A 270 -8.60 14.71 -19.39
N MET A 271 -9.39 13.91 -18.65
CA MET A 271 -8.90 12.69 -17.98
C MET A 271 -8.89 11.47 -18.90
N ALA A 272 -9.93 11.28 -19.70
CA ALA A 272 -10.14 10.05 -20.45
C ALA A 272 -9.00 9.73 -21.45
N PRO A 273 -8.47 10.69 -22.24
CA PRO A 273 -7.36 10.41 -23.16
C PRO A 273 -6.09 9.94 -22.44
N VAL A 274 -5.76 10.55 -21.29
CA VAL A 274 -4.59 10.18 -20.48
C VAL A 274 -4.73 8.76 -19.94
N LEU A 275 -5.87 8.46 -19.32
CA LEU A 275 -6.14 7.13 -18.75
C LEU A 275 -6.20 6.04 -19.84
N ILE A 276 -6.68 6.37 -21.04
CA ILE A 276 -6.66 5.45 -22.19
C ILE A 276 -5.23 5.22 -22.68
N ALA A 277 -4.40 6.27 -22.75
CA ALA A 277 -3.00 6.15 -23.15
C ALA A 277 -2.18 5.32 -22.13
N GLU A 278 -2.46 5.48 -20.84
CA GLU A 278 -1.89 4.67 -19.75
C GLU A 278 -2.52 3.28 -19.61
N GLN A 279 -3.58 2.99 -20.37
CA GLN A 279 -4.37 1.75 -20.30
C GLN A 279 -5.02 1.46 -18.93
N ASP A 280 -5.21 2.47 -18.05
CA ASP A 280 -5.95 2.34 -16.78
C ASP A 280 -7.47 2.51 -17.02
N PHE A 281 -8.04 1.55 -17.75
CA PHE A 281 -9.48 1.52 -18.05
C PHE A 281 -10.34 1.39 -16.79
N ARG A 282 -9.82 0.78 -15.72
CA ARG A 282 -10.53 0.62 -14.46
C ARG A 282 -10.76 1.96 -13.78
N GLN A 283 -9.72 2.78 -13.69
CA GLN A 283 -9.84 4.12 -13.13
C GLN A 283 -10.78 4.99 -13.97
N LEU A 284 -10.75 4.87 -15.30
CA LEU A 284 -11.70 5.57 -16.16
C LEU A 284 -13.16 5.12 -15.93
N ARG A 285 -13.42 3.81 -15.80
CA ARG A 285 -14.77 3.31 -15.46
C ARG A 285 -15.26 3.79 -14.09
N TYR A 286 -14.36 3.87 -13.11
CA TYR A 286 -14.67 4.46 -11.81
C TYR A 286 -15.17 5.90 -11.97
N TYR A 287 -14.41 6.75 -12.67
CA TYR A 287 -14.83 8.14 -12.90
C TYR A 287 -16.13 8.23 -13.69
N LEU A 288 -16.30 7.44 -14.76
CA LEU A 288 -17.55 7.40 -15.53
C LEU A 288 -18.76 7.04 -14.65
N THR A 289 -18.58 6.10 -13.72
CA THR A 289 -19.63 5.71 -12.78
C THR A 289 -19.95 6.84 -11.80
N GLN A 290 -18.92 7.46 -11.21
CA GLN A 290 -19.11 8.58 -10.28
C GLN A 290 -19.74 9.80 -10.97
N PHE A 291 -19.32 10.13 -12.19
CA PHE A 291 -19.94 11.20 -12.97
C PHE A 291 -21.38 10.88 -13.36
N ARG A 292 -21.71 9.63 -13.64
CA ARG A 292 -23.10 9.22 -13.93
C ARG A 292 -24.01 9.36 -12.70
N GLU A 293 -23.48 9.10 -11.50
CA GLU A 293 -24.20 9.32 -10.24
C GLU A 293 -24.44 10.82 -9.98
N MET A 294 -23.49 11.69 -10.35
CA MET A 294 -23.63 13.14 -10.19
C MET A 294 -24.53 13.74 -11.29
N THR A 295 -24.20 13.54 -12.55
CA THR A 295 -24.79 14.23 -13.70
C THR A 295 -25.21 13.23 -14.79
N PRO A 296 -26.35 12.53 -14.62
CA PRO A 296 -26.75 11.44 -15.51
C PRO A 296 -27.08 11.89 -16.94
N GLU A 297 -27.48 13.15 -17.14
CA GLU A 297 -27.88 13.70 -18.45
C GLU A 297 -26.68 14.14 -19.31
N GLN A 298 -25.45 14.09 -18.80
CA GLN A 298 -24.28 14.62 -19.50
C GLN A 298 -23.89 13.72 -20.69
N PRO A 299 -23.92 14.23 -21.95
CA PRO A 299 -23.73 13.41 -23.15
C PRO A 299 -22.32 12.80 -23.25
N ARG A 300 -21.29 13.50 -22.74
CA ARG A 300 -19.90 13.01 -22.72
C ARG A 300 -19.71 11.67 -22.03
N ILE A 301 -20.52 11.38 -21.00
CA ILE A 301 -20.46 10.10 -20.29
C ILE A 301 -20.82 8.95 -21.25
N ALA A 302 -21.84 9.15 -22.09
CA ALA A 302 -22.24 8.18 -23.10
C ALA A 302 -21.19 8.05 -24.21
N ASP A 303 -20.62 9.16 -24.67
CA ASP A 303 -19.56 9.18 -25.69
C ASP A 303 -18.36 8.31 -25.26
N TRP A 304 -17.80 8.58 -24.08
CA TRP A 304 -16.66 7.84 -23.56
C TRP A 304 -17.00 6.38 -23.20
N SER A 305 -18.21 6.11 -22.71
CA SER A 305 -18.66 4.72 -22.49
C SER A 305 -18.73 3.95 -23.81
N ASN A 306 -19.22 4.57 -24.88
CA ASN A 306 -19.32 3.97 -26.21
C ASN A 306 -17.94 3.77 -26.85
N GLU A 307 -17.00 4.69 -26.65
CA GLU A 307 -15.62 4.55 -27.09
C GLU A 307 -14.94 3.34 -26.43
N LEU A 308 -15.07 3.18 -25.11
CA LEU A 308 -14.54 2.01 -24.40
C LEU A 308 -15.20 0.71 -24.87
N LEU A 309 -16.51 0.73 -25.08
CA LEU A 309 -17.25 -0.41 -25.61
C LEU A 309 -16.79 -0.78 -27.02
N SER A 310 -16.56 0.21 -27.89
CA SER A 310 -16.06 0.02 -29.26
C SER A 310 -14.68 -0.64 -29.25
N ARG A 311 -13.76 -0.14 -28.42
CA ARG A 311 -12.42 -0.73 -28.22
C ARG A 311 -12.50 -2.16 -27.69
N ALA A 312 -13.32 -2.39 -26.67
CA ALA A 312 -13.51 -3.72 -26.12
C ALA A 312 -14.04 -4.72 -27.18
N ARG A 313 -14.93 -4.27 -28.07
CA ARG A 313 -15.45 -5.07 -29.19
C ARG A 313 -14.40 -5.29 -30.31
N GLU A 314 -13.49 -4.35 -30.54
CA GLU A 314 -12.35 -4.56 -31.45
C GLU A 314 -11.43 -5.65 -30.91
N GLU A 315 -11.03 -5.56 -29.64
CA GLU A 315 -10.22 -6.60 -28.98
C GLU A 315 -10.89 -7.97 -29.06
N LEU A 316 -12.21 -8.05 -28.83
CA LEU A 316 -12.93 -9.32 -28.98
C LEU A 316 -12.91 -9.85 -30.42
N ARG A 317 -12.98 -8.98 -31.43
CA ARG A 317 -12.87 -9.39 -32.85
C ARG A 317 -11.47 -9.93 -33.16
N GLN A 318 -10.42 -9.30 -32.63
CA GLN A 318 -9.04 -9.80 -32.74
C GLN A 318 -8.88 -11.16 -32.06
N ALA A 319 -9.48 -11.34 -30.89
CA ALA A 319 -9.50 -12.63 -30.20
C ALA A 319 -10.16 -13.74 -31.04
N GLU A 320 -11.28 -13.44 -31.69
CA GLU A 320 -11.99 -14.40 -32.56
C GLU A 320 -11.18 -14.73 -33.83
N GLN A 321 -10.50 -13.75 -34.42
CA GLN A 321 -9.62 -13.97 -35.57
C GLN A 321 -8.43 -14.86 -35.19
N ALA A 322 -7.75 -14.56 -34.08
CA ALA A 322 -6.66 -15.38 -33.55
C ALA A 322 -7.13 -16.82 -33.22
N SER A 323 -8.35 -16.96 -32.68
CA SER A 323 -8.93 -18.28 -32.41
C SER A 323 -9.17 -19.08 -33.70
N ARG A 324 -9.59 -18.43 -34.79
CA ARG A 324 -9.73 -19.07 -36.13
C ARG A 324 -8.38 -19.45 -36.72
N ALA A 325 -7.33 -18.67 -36.45
CA ALA A 325 -5.95 -18.96 -36.84
C ALA A 325 -5.27 -20.03 -35.96
N ALA A 326 -5.98 -20.58 -34.97
CA ALA A 326 -5.46 -21.52 -33.97
C ALA A 326 -4.31 -20.97 -33.09
N ASP A 327 -4.19 -19.64 -32.98
CA ASP A 327 -3.31 -18.98 -32.02
C ASP A 327 -4.06 -18.76 -30.69
N GLU A 328 -4.00 -19.78 -29.83
CA GLU A 328 -4.74 -19.81 -28.56
C GLU A 328 -4.25 -18.75 -27.57
N ARG A 329 -2.94 -18.42 -27.59
CA ARG A 329 -2.36 -17.43 -26.69
C ARG A 329 -2.85 -16.03 -27.04
N THR A 330 -2.65 -15.63 -28.29
CA THR A 330 -3.06 -14.29 -28.77
C THR A 330 -4.57 -14.11 -28.63
N ALA A 331 -5.36 -15.17 -28.91
CA ALA A 331 -6.79 -15.16 -28.67
C ALA A 331 -7.15 -14.90 -27.19
N ALA A 332 -6.45 -15.54 -26.24
CA ALA A 332 -6.70 -15.36 -24.82
C ALA A 332 -6.29 -13.97 -24.31
N LEU A 333 -5.18 -13.40 -24.81
CA LEU A 333 -4.73 -12.05 -24.44
C LEU A 333 -5.74 -10.98 -24.89
N HIS A 334 -6.15 -11.00 -26.16
CA HIS A 334 -7.17 -10.08 -26.67
C HIS A 334 -8.53 -10.28 -25.99
N ALA A 335 -8.91 -11.54 -25.71
CA ALA A 335 -10.13 -11.83 -24.97
C ALA A 335 -10.06 -11.27 -23.53
N TRP A 336 -8.91 -11.34 -22.87
CA TRP A 336 -8.72 -10.71 -21.57
C TRP A 336 -8.76 -9.18 -21.66
N ALA A 337 -8.08 -8.59 -22.64
CA ALA A 337 -8.06 -7.15 -22.87
C ALA A 337 -9.49 -6.59 -23.10
N SER A 338 -10.30 -7.27 -23.92
CA SER A 338 -11.69 -6.88 -24.16
C SER A 338 -12.52 -6.75 -22.87
N VAL A 339 -12.46 -7.77 -22.00
CA VAL A 339 -13.21 -7.79 -20.73
C VAL A 339 -12.61 -6.80 -19.74
N ASN A 340 -11.28 -6.59 -19.75
CA ASN A 340 -10.66 -5.61 -18.88
C ASN A 340 -10.96 -4.16 -19.27
N ILE A 341 -11.20 -3.87 -20.55
CA ILE A 341 -11.65 -2.54 -21.01
C ILE A 341 -13.10 -2.27 -20.60
N TRP A 342 -14.00 -3.22 -20.86
CA TRP A 342 -15.42 -3.04 -20.54
C TRP A 342 -16.09 -4.33 -20.03
N PRO A 343 -16.05 -4.59 -18.71
CA PRO A 343 -16.61 -5.81 -18.15
C PRO A 343 -18.14 -5.78 -18.04
N GLY A 344 -18.83 -4.66 -18.30
CA GLY A 344 -20.27 -4.54 -18.05
C GLY A 344 -21.19 -5.29 -19.03
N GLU A 345 -20.70 -5.67 -20.22
CA GLU A 345 -21.52 -6.28 -21.28
C GLU A 345 -21.51 -7.82 -21.20
N SER A 346 -22.69 -8.43 -21.01
CA SER A 346 -22.81 -9.88 -20.82
C SER A 346 -22.49 -10.71 -22.07
N ASP A 347 -22.76 -10.18 -23.28
CA ASP A 347 -22.38 -10.84 -24.54
C ASP A 347 -20.84 -10.89 -24.70
N LEU A 348 -20.18 -9.77 -24.38
CA LEU A 348 -18.72 -9.67 -24.42
C LEU A 348 -18.07 -10.68 -23.47
N GLN A 349 -18.54 -10.75 -22.23
CA GLN A 349 -18.06 -11.75 -21.26
C GLN A 349 -18.24 -13.18 -21.78
N ARG A 350 -19.42 -13.50 -22.33
CA ARG A 350 -19.74 -14.85 -22.83
C ARG A 350 -18.85 -15.27 -23.99
N ARG A 351 -18.55 -14.35 -24.91
CA ARG A 351 -17.72 -14.60 -26.09
C ARG A 351 -16.22 -14.60 -25.79
N ALA A 352 -15.79 -13.83 -24.79
CA ALA A 352 -14.40 -13.80 -24.34
C ALA A 352 -14.02 -14.98 -23.42
N ALA A 353 -14.98 -15.65 -22.79
CA ALA A 353 -14.70 -16.76 -21.88
C ALA A 353 -14.00 -17.96 -22.56
N PRO A 354 -14.46 -18.50 -23.70
CA PRO A 354 -13.86 -19.70 -24.29
C PRO A 354 -12.37 -19.57 -24.66
N PRO A 355 -11.88 -18.46 -25.28
CA PRO A 355 -10.46 -18.27 -25.52
C PRO A 355 -9.63 -18.24 -24.22
N ARG A 356 -10.10 -17.52 -23.19
CA ARG A 356 -9.42 -17.43 -21.89
C ARG A 356 -9.38 -18.76 -21.16
N GLU A 357 -10.44 -19.56 -21.27
CA GLU A 357 -10.45 -20.90 -20.72
C GLU A 357 -9.52 -21.83 -21.49
N ARG A 358 -9.35 -21.65 -22.81
CA ARG A 358 -8.48 -22.53 -23.65
C ARG A 358 -7.01 -22.36 -23.31
N TYR A 359 -6.61 -21.15 -22.92
CA TYR A 359 -5.25 -20.82 -22.56
C TYR A 359 -5.19 -20.22 -21.14
N PRO A 360 -5.21 -21.06 -20.08
CA PRO A 360 -5.18 -20.57 -18.71
C PRO A 360 -3.86 -19.87 -18.39
N LEU A 361 -3.96 -18.60 -18.04
CA LEU A 361 -2.84 -17.71 -17.70
C LEU A 361 -2.85 -17.44 -16.19
N LEU A 362 -1.71 -17.63 -15.52
CA LEU A 362 -1.53 -17.21 -14.13
C LEU A 362 -0.68 -15.94 -14.07
N ARG A 363 -1.19 -14.88 -13.45
CA ARG A 363 -0.42 -13.67 -13.18
C ARG A 363 0.06 -13.68 -11.74
N THR A 364 1.37 -13.76 -11.53
CA THR A 364 2.00 -13.80 -10.21
C THR A 364 2.56 -12.44 -9.86
N GLY A 365 2.27 -11.96 -8.65
CA GLY A 365 2.87 -10.76 -8.09
C GLY A 365 4.04 -11.10 -7.18
N LEU A 366 5.20 -10.54 -7.45
CA LEU A 366 6.42 -10.72 -6.67
C LEU A 366 6.87 -9.36 -6.13
N LEU A 367 7.42 -9.32 -4.92
CA LEU A 367 8.05 -8.10 -4.40
C LEU A 367 9.56 -8.20 -4.61
N ARG A 368 10.17 -7.16 -5.18
CA ARG A 368 11.61 -7.13 -5.47
C ARG A 368 12.41 -7.49 -4.21
N ASN A 369 13.46 -8.30 -4.40
CA ASN A 369 14.39 -8.74 -3.35
C ASN A 369 13.78 -9.63 -2.24
N GLN A 370 12.56 -10.15 -2.39
CA GLN A 370 12.04 -11.15 -1.47
C GLN A 370 12.83 -12.47 -1.57
N ALA A 371 13.22 -13.00 -0.41
CA ALA A 371 13.95 -14.27 -0.30
C ALA A 371 13.20 -15.48 -0.91
N ILE A 372 11.86 -15.42 -1.05
CA ILE A 372 11.07 -16.51 -1.62
C ILE A 372 11.22 -16.64 -3.14
N ILE A 373 11.61 -15.57 -3.85
CA ILE A 373 11.57 -15.51 -5.32
C ILE A 373 12.42 -16.61 -5.96
N PRO A 374 13.68 -16.85 -5.53
CA PRO A 374 14.50 -17.88 -6.16
C PRO A 374 13.97 -19.29 -5.91
N ALA A 375 13.45 -19.57 -4.71
CA ALA A 375 12.78 -20.84 -4.41
C ALA A 375 11.49 -21.02 -5.26
N TYR A 376 10.71 -19.96 -5.43
CA TYR A 376 9.54 -19.94 -6.32
C TYR A 376 9.93 -20.24 -7.77
N ARG A 377 10.94 -19.53 -8.30
CA ARG A 377 11.43 -19.72 -9.67
C ARG A 377 12.02 -21.11 -9.87
N HIS A 378 12.83 -21.60 -8.94
CA HIS A 378 13.40 -22.95 -9.02
C HIS A 378 12.30 -24.01 -9.12
N GLN A 379 11.25 -23.90 -8.31
CA GLN A 379 10.16 -24.90 -8.32
C GLN A 379 9.19 -24.74 -9.50
N MET A 380 9.04 -23.51 -10.00
CA MET A 380 8.26 -23.23 -11.19
C MET A 380 9.00 -23.71 -12.44
N LEU A 381 10.30 -23.45 -12.54
CA LEU A 381 11.09 -23.73 -13.74
C LEU A 381 11.65 -25.14 -13.69
N ASP A 382 12.33 -25.55 -12.63
CA ASP A 382 13.13 -26.78 -12.64
C ASP A 382 12.34 -28.03 -12.21
N HIS A 383 12.86 -29.18 -12.63
CA HIS A 383 12.43 -30.48 -12.13
C HIS A 383 13.43 -31.04 -11.11
N GLU A 384 12.92 -31.43 -9.95
CA GLU A 384 13.70 -32.16 -8.94
C GLU A 384 13.38 -33.67 -9.03
N TRP A 385 14.41 -34.51 -8.90
CA TRP A 385 14.23 -35.96 -8.86
C TRP A 385 13.39 -36.40 -7.66
N PHE A 386 13.62 -35.80 -6.50
CA PHE A 386 12.97 -36.13 -5.24
C PHE A 386 12.57 -34.85 -4.52
N THR A 387 11.31 -34.77 -4.10
CA THR A 387 10.74 -33.60 -3.42
C THR A 387 10.08 -34.05 -2.12
N VAL A 388 10.04 -33.19 -1.10
CA VAL A 388 9.19 -33.41 0.08
C VAL A 388 7.72 -33.28 -0.34
N GLU A 389 6.93 -34.34 -0.13
CA GLU A 389 5.50 -34.36 -0.43
C GLU A 389 4.66 -33.86 0.74
N SER A 390 4.98 -34.36 1.94
CA SER A 390 4.25 -34.10 3.17
C SER A 390 5.17 -34.31 4.35
N ILE A 391 4.76 -33.79 5.50
CA ILE A 391 5.45 -34.00 6.77
C ILE A 391 4.45 -34.67 7.71
N LYS A 392 4.83 -35.84 8.23
CA LYS A 392 3.99 -36.63 9.15
C LYS A 392 4.75 -36.82 10.44
N GLU A 393 4.15 -36.38 11.56
CA GLU A 393 4.77 -36.46 12.90
C GLU A 393 6.16 -35.80 12.94
N GLY A 394 6.35 -34.73 12.16
CA GLY A 394 7.62 -34.00 12.02
C GLY A 394 8.65 -34.61 11.06
N TYR A 395 8.39 -35.79 10.51
CA TYR A 395 9.28 -36.45 9.56
C TYR A 395 8.90 -36.16 8.09
N PRO A 396 9.86 -35.76 7.24
CA PRO A 396 9.59 -35.52 5.83
C PRO A 396 9.33 -36.83 5.08
N ARG A 397 8.26 -36.86 4.29
CA ARG A 397 7.94 -37.92 3.34
C ARG A 397 8.30 -37.45 1.95
N TYR A 398 9.12 -38.24 1.26
CA TYR A 398 9.61 -37.91 -0.06
C TYR A 398 8.81 -38.63 -1.14
N ARG A 399 8.64 -37.97 -2.26
CA ARG A 399 8.13 -38.56 -3.50
C ARG A 399 9.04 -38.20 -4.67
N SER A 400 8.91 -38.96 -5.74
CA SER A 400 9.47 -38.62 -7.04
C SER A 400 8.36 -38.65 -8.07
N ARG A 401 8.43 -37.74 -9.04
CA ARG A 401 7.52 -37.76 -10.20
C ARG A 401 8.02 -38.67 -11.32
N PHE A 402 9.30 -39.06 -11.25
CA PHE A 402 9.99 -39.90 -12.22
C PHE A 402 10.04 -41.37 -11.78
N VAL A 403 10.03 -41.65 -10.48
CA VAL A 403 10.00 -43.01 -9.94
C VAL A 403 8.55 -43.50 -9.81
N GLU A 404 8.27 -44.66 -10.38
CA GLU A 404 6.99 -45.36 -10.23
C GLU A 404 6.94 -46.16 -8.94
N SER A 405 8.01 -46.91 -8.64
CA SER A 405 8.14 -47.64 -7.40
C SER A 405 9.61 -47.76 -6.98
N TRP A 406 9.83 -47.94 -5.69
CA TRP A 406 11.15 -48.26 -5.14
C TRP A 406 11.00 -49.34 -4.07
N VAL A 407 11.97 -50.23 -3.99
CA VAL A 407 11.96 -51.35 -3.04
C VAL A 407 13.33 -51.43 -2.36
N PRO A 408 13.39 -51.32 -1.02
CA PRO A 408 14.60 -51.61 -0.29
C PRO A 408 14.84 -53.13 -0.25
N ARG A 409 16.04 -53.57 -0.56
CA ARG A 409 16.52 -54.95 -0.47
C ARG A 409 17.67 -55.04 0.52
N GLU A 410 17.99 -56.26 0.95
CA GLU A 410 19.15 -56.52 1.83
C GLU A 410 19.13 -55.64 3.10
N LEU A 411 17.99 -55.59 3.78
CA LEU A 411 17.77 -54.76 4.98
C LEU A 411 18.02 -53.25 4.73
N GLY A 412 17.83 -52.77 3.50
CA GLY A 412 18.00 -51.37 3.13
C GLY A 412 19.41 -50.99 2.68
N LYS A 413 20.32 -51.96 2.53
CA LYS A 413 21.64 -51.76 1.91
C LYS A 413 21.59 -51.70 0.39
N SER A 414 20.53 -52.21 -0.22
CA SER A 414 20.30 -52.03 -1.65
C SER A 414 18.96 -51.37 -1.91
N ILE A 415 18.90 -50.46 -2.88
CA ILE A 415 17.67 -49.80 -3.31
C ILE A 415 17.44 -50.15 -4.78
N TYR A 416 16.29 -50.75 -5.07
CA TYR A 416 15.84 -50.99 -6.42
C TYR A 416 14.81 -49.93 -6.81
N VAL A 417 15.06 -49.19 -7.88
CA VAL A 417 14.24 -48.08 -8.36
C VAL A 417 13.69 -48.43 -9.74
N THR A 418 12.37 -48.31 -9.90
CA THR A 418 11.68 -48.45 -11.18
C THR A 418 11.14 -47.10 -11.61
N LEU A 419 11.56 -46.63 -12.79
CA LEU A 419 11.16 -45.37 -13.39
C LEU A 419 9.84 -45.49 -14.15
N ARG A 420 9.09 -44.40 -14.14
CA ARG A 420 7.77 -44.29 -14.76
C ARG A 420 7.90 -44.23 -16.28
N ARG A 421 7.24 -45.17 -16.97
CA ARG A 421 7.27 -45.27 -18.44
C ARG A 421 6.39 -44.26 -19.17
N ARG A 422 5.32 -43.80 -18.52
CA ARG A 422 4.31 -42.91 -19.13
C ARG A 422 3.97 -41.78 -18.19
N GLN A 423 3.95 -40.58 -18.71
CA GLN A 423 3.51 -39.40 -17.99
C GLN A 423 2.00 -39.27 -18.04
N GLN A 424 1.45 -38.58 -17.05
CA GLN A 424 0.08 -38.12 -17.17
C GLN A 424 0.02 -36.97 -18.17
N PRO A 425 -1.09 -36.81 -18.93
CA PRO A 425 -1.21 -35.77 -19.97
C PRO A 425 -1.05 -34.31 -19.49
N PHE A 426 -1.09 -34.10 -18.17
CA PHE A 426 -0.93 -32.81 -17.52
C PHE A 426 0.45 -32.58 -16.91
N GLU A 427 1.34 -33.57 -16.89
CA GLU A 427 2.68 -33.39 -16.31
C GLU A 427 3.59 -32.76 -17.37
N SER A 428 4.37 -31.74 -17.01
CA SER A 428 5.33 -31.10 -17.92
C SER A 428 6.72 -31.73 -17.89
N GLN A 429 6.88 -32.83 -17.16
CA GLN A 429 8.19 -33.44 -16.96
C GLN A 429 8.71 -34.06 -18.26
N PRO A 430 10.03 -34.17 -18.48
CA PRO A 430 10.58 -34.92 -19.60
C PRO A 430 10.45 -36.44 -19.38
N ASN A 431 10.38 -37.21 -20.46
CA ASN A 431 10.46 -38.67 -20.36
C ASN A 431 11.91 -39.02 -20.04
N VAL A 432 12.15 -39.59 -18.86
CA VAL A 432 13.49 -39.97 -18.41
C VAL A 432 13.59 -41.49 -18.35
N SER A 433 14.78 -42.00 -18.63
CA SER A 433 15.19 -43.39 -18.49
C SER A 433 16.14 -43.55 -17.31
N SER A 434 16.57 -44.79 -17.06
CA SER A 434 17.58 -45.07 -16.03
C SER A 434 18.93 -44.45 -16.36
N THR A 435 19.19 -44.08 -17.63
CA THR A 435 20.42 -43.43 -18.06
C THR A 435 20.59 -42.04 -17.44
N GLU A 436 19.52 -41.24 -17.40
CA GLU A 436 19.54 -39.89 -16.87
C GLU A 436 19.74 -39.90 -15.35
N LEU A 437 18.99 -40.73 -14.63
CA LEU A 437 19.15 -40.87 -13.18
C LEU A 437 20.52 -41.45 -12.82
N PHE A 438 21.00 -42.44 -13.58
CA PHE A 438 22.34 -42.99 -13.43
C PHE A 438 23.40 -41.91 -13.60
N ALA A 439 23.33 -41.12 -14.67
CA ALA A 439 24.29 -40.06 -14.93
C ALA A 439 24.33 -39.03 -13.80
N GLU A 440 23.17 -38.58 -13.31
CA GLU A 440 23.08 -37.62 -12.19
C GLU A 440 23.64 -38.19 -10.88
N LEU A 441 23.27 -39.43 -10.53
CA LEU A 441 23.77 -40.07 -9.32
C LEU A 441 25.26 -40.43 -9.43
N SER A 442 25.73 -40.90 -10.57
CA SER A 442 27.16 -41.15 -10.83
C SER A 442 27.96 -39.86 -10.73
N ARG A 443 27.44 -38.76 -11.27
CA ARG A 443 28.04 -37.42 -11.13
C ARG A 443 28.04 -36.94 -9.68
N ALA A 444 27.00 -37.22 -8.90
CA ALA A 444 27.00 -36.89 -7.47
C ALA A 444 27.98 -37.76 -6.64
N THR A 445 28.42 -38.91 -7.17
CA THR A 445 29.17 -39.94 -6.44
C THR A 445 30.45 -40.35 -7.16
N VAL A 446 30.44 -41.48 -7.88
CA VAL A 446 31.60 -42.20 -8.40
C VAL A 446 32.37 -41.41 -9.46
N ALA A 447 31.69 -40.69 -10.35
CA ALA A 447 32.30 -39.96 -11.46
C ALA A 447 32.97 -38.65 -11.04
N THR A 448 32.63 -38.14 -9.86
CA THR A 448 33.29 -36.96 -9.27
C THR A 448 34.51 -37.39 -8.48
N GLY A 449 35.60 -36.62 -8.62
CA GLY A 449 36.84 -36.86 -7.89
C GLY A 449 36.63 -36.83 -6.37
N PRO A 450 37.38 -37.59 -5.57
CA PRO A 450 37.16 -37.68 -4.12
C PRO A 450 37.12 -36.33 -3.40
N GLU A 451 37.92 -35.36 -3.84
CA GLU A 451 38.02 -33.99 -3.29
C GLU A 451 36.73 -33.17 -3.45
N GLU A 452 35.88 -33.48 -4.43
CA GLU A 452 34.70 -32.70 -4.81
C GLU A 452 33.37 -33.39 -4.45
N ARG A 453 33.43 -34.63 -3.95
CA ARG A 453 32.26 -35.40 -3.53
C ARG A 453 31.59 -34.77 -2.33
N GLY A 454 30.26 -34.62 -2.34
CA GLY A 454 29.53 -34.07 -1.19
C GLY A 454 29.45 -35.03 0.00
N LEU A 455 28.98 -34.54 1.15
CA LEU A 455 28.91 -35.27 2.42
C LEU A 455 28.37 -36.70 2.29
N PHE A 456 27.23 -36.87 1.62
CA PHE A 456 26.54 -38.17 1.53
C PHE A 456 27.03 -39.08 0.38
N ALA A 457 27.94 -38.60 -0.47
CA ALA A 457 28.30 -39.30 -1.71
C ALA A 457 28.99 -40.65 -1.44
N GLU A 458 29.81 -40.73 -0.39
CA GLU A 458 30.59 -41.91 -0.01
C GLU A 458 29.73 -43.09 0.50
N SER A 459 28.48 -42.80 0.89
CA SER A 459 27.50 -43.83 1.27
C SER A 459 27.06 -44.71 0.10
N VAL A 460 27.19 -44.22 -1.14
CA VAL A 460 26.80 -44.96 -2.36
C VAL A 460 28.02 -45.72 -2.88
N MET A 461 28.01 -47.04 -2.72
CA MET A 461 29.12 -47.91 -3.13
C MET A 461 29.08 -48.26 -4.62
N ASN A 462 27.88 -48.55 -5.13
CA ASN A 462 27.71 -48.94 -6.53
C ASN A 462 26.35 -48.46 -7.06
N ILE A 463 26.32 -48.14 -8.34
CA ILE A 463 25.11 -47.82 -9.09
C ILE A 463 25.13 -48.74 -10.30
N GLN A 464 24.10 -49.53 -10.49
CA GLN A 464 23.99 -50.46 -11.61
C GLN A 464 22.67 -50.24 -12.34
N ARG A 465 22.76 -50.20 -13.67
CA ARG A 465 21.60 -50.08 -14.55
C ARG A 465 21.16 -51.49 -14.96
N GLU A 466 20.00 -51.92 -14.47
CA GLU A 466 19.48 -53.27 -14.72
C GLU A 466 18.70 -53.33 -16.03
N SER A 467 17.96 -52.28 -16.34
CA SER A 467 17.22 -52.13 -17.59
C SER A 467 17.03 -50.65 -17.94
N PRO A 468 16.45 -50.28 -19.10
CA PRO A 468 16.19 -48.88 -19.45
C PRO A 468 15.30 -48.13 -18.45
N MET A 469 14.56 -48.82 -17.59
CA MET A 469 13.65 -48.22 -16.61
C MET A 469 13.99 -48.63 -15.18
N GLU A 470 15.03 -49.41 -14.96
CA GLU A 470 15.35 -49.97 -13.65
C GLU A 470 16.80 -49.71 -13.29
N LEU A 471 17.01 -49.31 -12.04
CA LEU A 471 18.30 -48.95 -11.49
C LEU A 471 18.43 -49.55 -10.09
N SER A 472 19.55 -50.20 -9.81
CA SER A 472 19.90 -50.73 -8.50
C SER A 472 21.04 -49.92 -7.91
N LEU A 473 20.93 -49.61 -6.62
CA LEU A 473 21.95 -48.93 -5.84
C LEU A 473 22.42 -49.86 -4.72
N LEU A 474 23.72 -49.89 -4.48
CA LEU A 474 24.32 -50.51 -3.32
C LEU A 474 24.86 -49.41 -2.41
N LEU A 475 24.45 -49.46 -1.15
CA LEU A 475 24.82 -48.53 -0.10
C LEU A 475 25.76 -49.20 0.89
N ARG A 476 26.64 -48.40 1.51
CA ARG A 476 27.57 -48.84 2.55
C ARG A 476 26.84 -49.34 3.80
N ASP A 477 25.85 -48.56 4.22
CA ASP A 477 25.02 -48.81 5.40
C ASP A 477 23.53 -48.72 5.03
N GLN A 478 22.66 -49.17 5.94
CA GLN A 478 21.23 -48.93 5.84
C GLN A 478 20.94 -47.43 5.91
N THR A 479 19.88 -46.97 5.23
CA THR A 479 19.45 -45.56 5.26
C THR A 479 18.11 -45.37 5.97
N PRO A 480 17.91 -44.23 6.66
CA PRO A 480 16.67 -43.94 7.39
C PRO A 480 15.46 -43.80 6.46
N HIS A 481 15.69 -43.29 5.24
CA HIS A 481 14.67 -43.18 4.20
C HIS A 481 15.34 -43.13 2.82
N PRO A 482 15.23 -44.19 1.98
CA PRO A 482 15.90 -44.28 0.68
C PRO A 482 15.77 -43.05 -0.21
N LEU A 483 14.55 -42.58 -0.46
CA LEU A 483 14.35 -41.40 -1.32
C LEU A 483 14.88 -40.09 -0.71
N GLY A 484 14.77 -39.91 0.61
CA GLY A 484 15.30 -38.72 1.28
C GLY A 484 16.82 -38.71 1.30
N TRP A 485 17.42 -39.89 1.38
CA TRP A 485 18.86 -40.07 1.24
C TRP A 485 19.36 -39.75 -0.17
N LEU A 486 18.67 -40.26 -1.19
CA LEU A 486 19.00 -39.91 -2.59
C LEU A 486 18.81 -38.41 -2.86
N ALA A 487 17.80 -37.78 -2.26
CA ALA A 487 17.64 -36.33 -2.30
C ALA A 487 18.86 -35.62 -1.69
N ALA A 488 19.33 -36.07 -0.51
CA ALA A 488 20.50 -35.53 0.16
C ALA A 488 21.81 -35.69 -0.64
N VAL A 489 21.99 -36.82 -1.34
CA VAL A 489 23.12 -37.05 -2.24
C VAL A 489 23.07 -36.06 -3.42
N LEU A 490 21.91 -35.91 -4.06
CA LEU A 490 21.75 -35.04 -5.22
C LEU A 490 21.83 -33.55 -4.87
N SER A 491 21.33 -33.13 -3.70
CA SER A 491 21.42 -31.73 -3.24
C SER A 491 22.87 -31.29 -2.99
N GLN A 492 23.79 -32.24 -2.81
CA GLN A 492 25.22 -32.03 -2.56
C GLN A 492 26.08 -32.26 -3.83
N ALA A 493 25.45 -32.61 -4.96
CA ALA A 493 26.14 -32.84 -6.22
C ALA A 493 26.80 -31.55 -6.74
N PRO A 494 27.92 -31.64 -7.49
CA PRO A 494 28.53 -30.46 -8.12
C PRO A 494 27.57 -29.75 -9.09
N ALA A 495 27.88 -28.53 -9.51
CA ALA A 495 27.09 -27.89 -10.55
C ALA A 495 27.20 -28.71 -11.85
N ALA A 496 26.07 -29.10 -12.44
CA ALA A 496 26.08 -29.78 -13.73
C ALA A 496 26.48 -28.78 -14.84
N PRO A 497 27.35 -29.16 -15.80
CA PRO A 497 27.57 -28.37 -17.00
C PRO A 497 26.25 -28.21 -17.78
N ALA A 498 26.07 -27.07 -18.44
CA ALA A 498 24.80 -26.70 -19.11
C ALA A 498 24.26 -27.78 -20.06
N SER A 499 25.15 -28.59 -20.64
CA SER A 499 24.87 -29.68 -21.58
C SER A 499 24.21 -30.94 -20.97
N HIS A 500 24.11 -31.08 -19.65
CA HIS A 500 23.60 -32.30 -18.98
C HIS A 500 22.17 -32.17 -18.43
N THR A 501 21.46 -31.09 -18.73
CA THR A 501 20.31 -30.68 -17.91
C THR A 501 18.95 -30.95 -18.56
N LEU A 502 18.65 -32.22 -18.87
CA LEU A 502 17.29 -32.62 -19.28
C LEU A 502 16.20 -32.18 -18.28
N LEU A 503 16.56 -32.03 -16.99
CA LEU A 503 15.68 -31.50 -15.94
C LEU A 503 15.62 -29.97 -15.83
N ARG A 504 16.55 -29.23 -16.47
CA ARG A 504 16.49 -27.75 -16.60
C ARG A 504 15.81 -27.27 -17.87
N GLU A 505 15.53 -28.16 -18.83
CA GLU A 505 14.46 -27.90 -19.80
C GLU A 505 13.13 -27.90 -19.02
N GLY A 506 12.87 -26.76 -18.38
CA GLY A 506 12.00 -26.66 -17.22
C GLY A 506 10.54 -27.02 -17.47
N ARG A 507 9.73 -27.07 -16.40
CA ARG A 507 8.26 -27.15 -16.48
C ARG A 507 7.71 -26.02 -17.33
N PHE A 508 8.29 -24.84 -17.16
CA PHE A 508 8.06 -23.64 -17.96
C PHE A 508 9.40 -23.13 -18.51
N ARG A 509 9.37 -22.65 -19.74
CA ARG A 509 10.49 -21.97 -20.41
C ARG A 509 10.32 -20.47 -20.29
N VAL A 510 11.39 -19.79 -19.90
CA VAL A 510 11.41 -18.33 -19.83
C VAL A 510 11.47 -17.75 -21.25
N HIS A 511 10.58 -16.84 -21.56
CA HIS A 511 10.56 -16.06 -22.78
C HIS A 511 10.73 -14.60 -22.43
N LEU A 512 11.59 -13.90 -23.16
CA LEU A 512 11.65 -12.45 -23.08
C LEU A 512 10.33 -11.86 -23.62
N PRO A 513 9.78 -10.81 -22.98
CA PRO A 513 8.62 -10.11 -23.50
C PRO A 513 8.97 -9.48 -24.86
N SER A 514 8.10 -9.65 -25.85
CA SER A 514 8.39 -9.27 -27.24
C SER A 514 7.19 -8.64 -27.96
N THR A 515 6.12 -8.30 -27.23
CA THR A 515 4.85 -7.86 -27.85
C THR A 515 4.19 -6.73 -27.06
N GLU A 516 3.68 -5.73 -27.79
CA GLU A 516 2.89 -4.59 -27.27
C GLU A 516 1.46 -4.97 -26.84
N LEU A 517 1.07 -6.24 -27.00
CA LEU A 517 -0.29 -6.76 -26.74
C LEU A 517 -0.63 -6.94 -25.26
N GLU A 518 0.34 -6.79 -24.37
CA GLU A 518 0.18 -6.96 -22.93
C GLU A 518 -0.07 -5.61 -22.28
N GLN A 519 -1.19 -5.45 -21.56
CA GLN A 519 -1.57 -4.15 -20.97
C GLN A 519 -0.53 -3.60 -20.00
N ARG A 520 0.17 -4.52 -19.34
CA ARG A 520 1.38 -4.25 -18.59
C ARG A 520 2.37 -5.32 -18.98
N ILE A 521 3.54 -4.91 -19.44
CA ILE A 521 4.61 -5.83 -19.82
C ILE A 521 5.08 -6.53 -18.54
N PRO A 522 4.95 -7.86 -18.44
CA PRO A 522 5.47 -8.62 -17.31
C PRO A 522 7.00 -8.58 -17.32
N ASP A 523 7.60 -8.57 -16.14
CA ASP A 523 9.06 -8.63 -16.01
C ASP A 523 9.61 -9.96 -16.52
N GLN A 524 8.85 -11.04 -16.33
CA GLN A 524 9.19 -12.36 -16.83
C GLN A 524 7.95 -13.10 -17.31
N ARG A 525 8.08 -13.73 -18.47
CA ARG A 525 7.07 -14.63 -19.02
C ARG A 525 7.61 -16.05 -19.06
N SER A 526 6.82 -16.98 -18.54
CA SER A 526 7.16 -18.39 -18.46
C SER A 526 6.06 -19.24 -19.11
N ILE A 527 6.37 -19.85 -20.27
CA ILE A 527 5.41 -20.65 -21.05
C ILE A 527 5.67 -22.12 -20.79
N ARG A 528 4.61 -22.90 -20.61
CA ARG A 528 4.74 -24.34 -20.33
C ARG A 528 5.48 -25.06 -21.46
N SER A 529 6.47 -25.88 -21.10
CA SER A 529 7.33 -26.56 -22.07
C SER A 529 6.62 -27.60 -22.92
N PHE A 530 5.62 -28.27 -22.34
CA PHE A 530 4.79 -29.25 -23.03
C PHE A 530 3.32 -28.84 -22.95
N ALA A 531 2.69 -28.61 -24.10
CA ALA A 531 1.27 -28.28 -24.17
C ALA A 531 0.44 -29.45 -23.63
N SER A 532 -0.47 -29.16 -22.70
CA SER A 532 -1.45 -30.15 -22.25
C SER A 532 -2.25 -30.68 -23.44
N ALA A 533 -2.54 -31.99 -23.45
CA ALA A 533 -3.33 -32.58 -24.52
C ALA A 533 -4.70 -31.86 -24.64
N ARG A 534 -5.09 -31.49 -25.87
CA ARG A 534 -6.32 -30.73 -26.17
C ARG A 534 -7.62 -31.35 -25.64
N ASN A 535 -7.60 -32.64 -25.30
CA ASN A 535 -8.77 -33.44 -24.91
C ASN A 535 -8.91 -33.69 -23.40
N ILE A 536 -8.21 -32.93 -22.54
CA ILE A 536 -8.36 -33.07 -21.08
C ILE A 536 -9.50 -32.15 -20.59
N ASN A 537 -10.42 -32.70 -19.78
CA ASN A 537 -11.56 -31.95 -19.21
C ASN A 537 -11.11 -30.78 -18.30
N THR A 538 -9.96 -30.91 -17.65
CA THR A 538 -9.33 -29.87 -16.82
C THR A 538 -8.22 -29.22 -17.61
N ARG A 539 -8.30 -27.90 -17.82
CA ARG A 539 -7.23 -27.14 -18.45
C ARG A 539 -6.28 -26.59 -17.38
N TYR A 540 -5.05 -27.06 -17.45
CA TYR A 540 -3.96 -26.66 -16.57
C TYR A 540 -3.31 -25.36 -17.06
N LEU A 541 -2.49 -24.73 -16.22
CA LEU A 541 -1.77 -23.52 -16.58
C LEU A 541 -0.95 -23.71 -17.87
N ALA A 542 -1.09 -22.78 -18.80
CA ALA A 542 -0.32 -22.73 -20.04
C ALA A 542 0.82 -21.70 -19.97
N GLU A 543 0.62 -20.61 -19.25
CA GLU A 543 1.58 -19.52 -19.10
C GLU A 543 1.51 -18.93 -17.68
N VAL A 544 2.67 -18.55 -17.15
CA VAL A 544 2.84 -17.78 -15.92
C VAL A 544 3.51 -16.45 -16.29
N GLN A 545 2.94 -15.35 -15.82
CA GLN A 545 3.47 -14.00 -15.97
C GLN A 545 3.85 -13.45 -14.60
N ASP A 546 5.11 -13.14 -14.40
CA ASP A 546 5.60 -12.55 -13.16
C ASP A 546 5.64 -11.02 -13.29
N PHE A 547 4.99 -10.34 -12.36
CA PHE A 547 5.04 -8.89 -12.18
C PHE A 547 5.82 -8.58 -10.91
N ILE A 548 6.95 -7.91 -11.05
CA ILE A 548 7.83 -7.52 -9.95
C ILE A 548 7.48 -6.09 -9.53
N HIS A 549 7.13 -5.95 -8.26
CA HIS A 549 6.80 -4.67 -7.64
C HIS A 549 7.90 -4.24 -6.69
N ASP A 550 8.12 -2.94 -6.59
CA ASP A 550 9.08 -2.37 -5.63
C ASP A 550 8.45 -2.11 -4.25
N ASP A 551 7.14 -1.86 -4.22
CA ASP A 551 6.36 -1.53 -3.02
C ASP A 551 5.27 -2.59 -2.73
N PRO A 552 5.19 -3.11 -1.48
CA PRO A 552 4.08 -3.93 -1.01
C PRO A 552 2.69 -3.40 -1.35
N ARG A 553 2.49 -2.08 -1.31
CA ARG A 553 1.18 -1.47 -1.59
C ARG A 553 0.79 -1.60 -3.05
N GLU A 554 1.73 -1.48 -3.96
CA GLU A 554 1.49 -1.67 -5.40
C GLU A 554 1.18 -3.13 -5.72
N LEU A 555 1.93 -4.06 -5.12
CA LEU A 555 1.69 -5.50 -5.22
C LEU A 555 0.24 -5.83 -4.81
N LEU A 556 -0.20 -5.31 -3.67
CA LEU A 556 -1.58 -5.52 -3.22
C LEU A 556 -2.62 -4.78 -4.05
N ARG A 557 -2.30 -3.59 -4.54
CA ARG A 557 -3.16 -2.89 -5.47
C ARG A 557 -3.41 -3.75 -6.71
N GLY A 558 -2.36 -4.38 -7.27
CA GLY A 558 -2.48 -5.30 -8.40
C GLY A 558 -3.38 -6.51 -8.09
N LEU A 559 -3.24 -7.11 -6.91
CA LEU A 559 -4.11 -8.21 -6.47
C LEU A 559 -5.58 -7.78 -6.36
N LEU A 560 -5.84 -6.66 -5.69
CA LEU A 560 -7.18 -6.10 -5.49
C LEU A 560 -7.82 -5.61 -6.80
N ARG A 561 -6.98 -5.24 -7.78
CA ARG A 561 -7.38 -4.72 -9.09
C ARG A 561 -7.62 -5.79 -10.16
N ASP A 562 -7.47 -7.07 -9.82
CA ASP A 562 -7.58 -8.16 -10.79
C ASP A 562 -6.48 -8.17 -11.86
N GLU A 563 -5.34 -7.52 -11.56
CA GLU A 563 -4.10 -7.57 -12.34
C GLU A 563 -3.25 -8.79 -11.96
N ILE A 564 -3.31 -9.19 -10.69
CA ILE A 564 -2.56 -10.32 -10.12
C ILE A 564 -3.54 -11.39 -9.62
N ASP A 565 -3.18 -12.66 -9.85
CA ASP A 565 -3.96 -13.83 -9.46
C ASP A 565 -3.38 -14.56 -8.25
N PHE A 566 -2.06 -14.50 -8.06
CA PHE A 566 -1.33 -15.20 -6.99
C PHE A 566 -0.13 -14.40 -6.48
N ILE A 567 0.12 -14.45 -5.17
CA ILE A 567 1.29 -13.88 -4.49
C ILE A 567 1.90 -14.99 -3.63
N PRO A 568 3.16 -15.40 -3.85
CA PRO A 568 3.79 -16.49 -3.09
C PRO A 568 4.16 -16.09 -1.65
N ASP A 569 4.57 -14.85 -1.40
CA ASP A 569 4.87 -14.33 -0.04
C ASP A 569 4.19 -12.98 0.15
N VAL A 570 3.03 -13.00 0.82
CA VAL A 570 2.30 -11.77 1.14
C VAL A 570 2.85 -11.14 2.41
N PRO A 571 3.06 -9.81 2.44
CA PRO A 571 3.44 -9.12 3.67
C PRO A 571 2.41 -9.38 4.78
N THR A 572 2.91 -9.78 5.94
CA THR A 572 2.09 -10.27 7.08
C THR A 572 1.07 -9.25 7.58
N GLU A 573 1.34 -7.95 7.43
CA GLU A 573 0.44 -6.85 7.81
C GLU A 573 -0.92 -6.86 7.09
N TYR A 574 -1.02 -7.54 5.95
CA TYR A 574 -2.24 -7.62 5.15
C TYR A 574 -2.98 -8.96 5.23
N VAL A 575 -2.38 -9.95 5.89
CA VAL A 575 -2.91 -11.33 5.93
C VAL A 575 -4.31 -11.39 6.53
N SER A 576 -4.54 -10.72 7.67
CA SER A 576 -5.84 -10.72 8.33
C SER A 576 -6.93 -10.13 7.42
N ARG A 577 -6.65 -8.99 6.78
CA ARG A 577 -7.58 -8.34 5.83
C ARG A 577 -7.88 -9.21 4.62
N LEU A 578 -6.88 -9.90 4.06
CA LEU A 578 -7.05 -10.78 2.91
C LEU A 578 -7.77 -12.09 3.27
N ARG A 579 -7.66 -12.54 4.52
CA ARG A 579 -8.39 -13.70 5.03
C ARG A 579 -9.90 -13.40 5.15
N ASP A 580 -10.25 -12.17 5.50
CA ASP A 580 -11.65 -11.73 5.62
C ASP A 580 -12.31 -11.47 4.25
N ASP A 581 -11.52 -11.24 3.20
CA ASP A 581 -12.01 -11.00 1.85
C ASP A 581 -12.31 -12.32 1.11
N GLN A 582 -13.59 -12.57 0.85
CA GLN A 582 -14.09 -13.80 0.21
C GLN A 582 -13.56 -14.04 -1.21
N ARG A 583 -12.96 -13.04 -1.86
CA ARG A 583 -12.33 -13.17 -3.17
C ARG A 583 -11.04 -13.98 -3.15
N PHE A 584 -10.36 -14.01 -2.00
CA PHE A 584 -9.03 -14.59 -1.88
C PHE A 584 -9.04 -15.83 -0.99
N ARG A 585 -8.04 -16.68 -1.22
CA ARG A 585 -7.66 -17.77 -0.35
C ARG A 585 -6.26 -17.50 0.14
N VAL A 586 -6.11 -17.49 1.45
CA VAL A 586 -4.82 -17.37 2.12
C VAL A 586 -4.32 -18.78 2.44
N TYR A 587 -3.13 -19.11 1.95
CA TYR A 587 -2.48 -20.40 2.10
C TYR A 587 -1.31 -20.27 3.09
N PRO A 588 -1.44 -20.71 4.34
CA PRO A 588 -0.31 -20.73 5.25
C PRO A 588 0.72 -21.77 4.79
N TYR A 589 2.00 -21.44 4.95
CA TYR A 589 3.06 -22.42 4.83
C TYR A 589 3.12 -23.30 6.07
N LEU A 590 3.47 -24.57 5.89
CA LEU A 590 3.50 -25.54 6.99
C LEU A 590 4.54 -25.16 8.05
N PHE A 591 5.70 -24.68 7.61
CA PHE A 591 6.77 -24.24 8.50
C PHE A 591 7.03 -22.73 8.33
N PRO A 592 7.37 -22.04 9.42
CA PRO A 592 7.75 -20.63 9.34
C PRO A 592 9.13 -20.47 8.70
N ARG A 593 9.41 -19.24 8.27
CA ARG A 593 10.77 -18.78 7.94
C ARG A 593 11.52 -18.45 9.21
N ILE A 594 12.75 -18.91 9.32
CA ILE A 594 13.62 -18.64 10.46
C ILE A 594 14.60 -17.56 10.05
N THR A 595 14.64 -16.47 10.81
CA THR A 595 15.68 -15.45 10.68
C THR A 595 16.77 -15.72 11.72
N ALA A 596 18.03 -15.77 11.29
CA ALA A 596 19.16 -16.09 12.15
C ALA A 596 20.38 -15.20 11.86
N VAL A 597 21.24 -15.05 12.87
CA VAL A 597 22.59 -14.53 12.70
C VAL A 597 23.56 -15.71 12.63
N GLN A 598 24.40 -15.73 11.61
CA GLN A 598 25.43 -16.75 11.43
C GLN A 598 26.80 -16.08 11.31
N PHE A 599 27.79 -16.67 11.96
CA PHE A 599 29.19 -16.30 11.75
C PHE A 599 29.84 -17.24 10.74
N HIS A 600 30.72 -16.69 9.92
CA HIS A 600 31.45 -17.48 8.95
C HIS A 600 32.36 -18.48 9.69
N LEU A 601 32.35 -19.75 9.26
CA LEU A 601 33.12 -20.84 9.91
C LEU A 601 34.64 -20.75 9.63
N ARG A 602 35.03 -19.80 8.79
CA ARG A 602 36.41 -19.38 8.46
C ARG A 602 36.54 -17.86 8.64
N GLY A 603 37.76 -17.33 8.50
CA GLY A 603 38.00 -15.88 8.58
C GLY A 603 38.35 -15.42 10.00
N CYS A 604 38.25 -14.11 10.24
CA CYS A 604 38.80 -13.47 11.44
C CYS A 604 38.08 -13.87 12.74
N LEU A 605 36.82 -14.29 12.65
CA LEU A 605 36.02 -14.71 13.79
C LEU A 605 36.15 -16.19 14.12
N LYS A 606 36.89 -17.00 13.34
CA LYS A 606 36.91 -18.47 13.49
C LYS A 606 37.33 -18.92 14.89
N ASP A 607 38.44 -18.39 15.38
CA ASP A 607 39.03 -18.78 16.66
C ASP A 607 38.62 -17.84 17.81
N GLN A 608 37.61 -16.99 17.59
CA GLN A 608 37.18 -15.94 18.52
C GLN A 608 35.83 -16.28 19.16
N ASN A 609 35.73 -17.40 19.88
CA ASN A 609 34.47 -17.85 20.49
C ASN A 609 33.88 -16.81 21.45
N GLU A 610 34.72 -16.24 22.31
CA GLU A 610 34.32 -15.24 23.30
C GLU A 610 33.83 -13.95 22.64
N LEU A 611 34.40 -13.59 21.48
CA LEU A 611 33.94 -12.43 20.71
C LEU A 611 32.57 -12.71 20.08
N ARG A 612 32.39 -13.89 19.46
CA ARG A 612 31.07 -14.29 18.92
C ARG A 612 30.01 -14.31 20.02
N GLN A 613 30.35 -14.84 21.20
CA GLN A 613 29.46 -14.81 22.36
C GLN A 613 29.13 -13.37 22.78
N ALA A 614 30.12 -12.47 22.88
CA ALA A 614 29.89 -11.07 23.19
C ALA A 614 28.96 -10.40 22.17
N LEU A 615 29.17 -10.64 20.87
CA LEU A 615 28.31 -10.13 19.79
C LEU A 615 26.86 -10.64 19.95
N LEU A 616 26.66 -11.92 20.22
CA LEU A 616 25.33 -12.48 20.41
C LEU A 616 24.66 -11.98 21.70
N LEU A 617 25.39 -11.83 22.80
CA LEU A 617 24.89 -11.35 24.09
C LEU A 617 24.35 -9.92 24.01
N THR A 618 24.85 -9.10 23.08
CA THR A 618 24.29 -7.75 22.84
C THR A 618 22.93 -7.75 22.14
N LEU A 619 22.54 -8.87 21.51
CA LEU A 619 21.31 -8.94 20.73
C LEU A 619 20.13 -9.33 21.62
N ASP A 620 19.23 -8.37 21.83
CA ASP A 620 17.90 -8.64 22.37
C ASP A 620 16.95 -8.99 21.20
N SER A 621 16.77 -10.28 20.94
CA SER A 621 15.89 -10.76 19.86
C SER A 621 14.45 -10.26 20.00
N LYS A 622 13.97 -10.08 21.24
CA LYS A 622 12.60 -9.61 21.49
C LYS A 622 12.48 -8.13 21.17
N ALA A 623 13.39 -7.30 21.68
CA ALA A 623 13.38 -5.87 21.39
C ALA A 623 13.65 -5.58 19.90
N LEU A 624 14.51 -6.36 19.24
CA LEU A 624 14.73 -6.27 17.79
C LEU A 624 13.45 -6.60 17.01
N LEU A 625 12.74 -7.65 17.41
CA LEU A 625 11.48 -8.03 16.79
C LEU A 625 10.40 -6.96 16.99
N GLU A 626 10.23 -6.45 18.21
CA GLU A 626 9.24 -5.40 18.53
C GLU A 626 9.52 -4.08 17.79
N GLN A 627 10.77 -3.78 17.44
CA GLN A 627 11.13 -2.63 16.62
C GLN A 627 10.79 -2.80 15.14
N LEU A 628 10.93 -4.03 14.61
CA LEU A 628 10.61 -4.33 13.21
C LEU A 628 9.10 -4.52 13.01
N VAL A 629 8.46 -5.19 13.96
CA VAL A 629 7.04 -5.49 13.99
C VAL A 629 6.48 -5.07 15.36
N PRO A 630 5.97 -3.83 15.48
CA PRO A 630 5.39 -3.35 16.72
C PRO A 630 4.28 -4.27 17.26
N PRO A 631 4.13 -4.43 18.58
CA PRO A 631 3.11 -5.30 19.17
C PRO A 631 1.67 -4.97 18.73
N ASP A 632 1.38 -3.69 18.47
CA ASP A 632 0.08 -3.22 18.00
C ASP A 632 -0.13 -3.43 16.48
N SER A 633 0.89 -3.92 15.77
CA SER A 633 0.81 -4.19 14.34
C SER A 633 -0.06 -5.42 14.06
N PRO A 634 -0.90 -5.40 12.99
CA PRO A 634 -1.62 -6.59 12.55
C PRO A 634 -0.70 -7.76 12.16
N ALA A 635 0.58 -7.49 11.92
CA ALA A 635 1.59 -8.51 11.65
C ALA A 635 2.08 -9.26 12.90
N ALA A 636 2.00 -8.66 14.10
CA ALA A 636 2.61 -9.18 15.32
C ALA A 636 2.26 -10.65 15.66
N PRO A 637 1.01 -11.13 15.48
CA PRO A 637 0.65 -12.53 15.79
C PRO A 637 1.36 -13.58 14.91
N PHE A 638 2.01 -13.16 13.83
CA PHE A 638 2.68 -14.05 12.88
C PHE A 638 4.19 -14.15 13.11
N HIS A 639 4.72 -13.51 14.16
CA HIS A 639 6.15 -13.56 14.49
C HIS A 639 6.34 -13.94 15.95
N GLU A 640 7.32 -14.80 16.21
CA GLU A 640 7.67 -15.25 17.55
C GLU A 640 9.19 -15.41 17.68
N THR A 641 9.76 -15.14 18.85
CA THR A 641 11.19 -15.37 19.09
C THR A 641 11.54 -16.85 18.91
N ALA A 642 12.62 -17.13 18.19
CA ALA A 642 13.00 -18.48 17.85
C ALA A 642 14.05 -19.01 18.83
N THR A 643 13.88 -20.27 19.22
CA THR A 643 14.78 -20.96 20.16
C THR A 643 15.51 -22.13 19.51
N SER A 644 15.23 -22.44 18.24
CA SER A 644 15.83 -23.56 17.52
C SER A 644 16.24 -23.13 16.11
N LEU A 645 17.26 -23.78 15.55
CA LEU A 645 17.68 -23.60 14.16
C LEU A 645 16.75 -24.33 13.18
N THR A 646 15.85 -25.16 13.69
CA THR A 646 14.87 -25.91 12.92
C THR A 646 13.46 -25.52 13.36
N PRO A 647 12.47 -25.59 12.45
CA PRO A 647 11.14 -25.04 12.74
C PRO A 647 10.39 -25.87 13.79
N PRO A 648 9.48 -25.24 14.56
CA PRO A 648 8.60 -25.96 15.47
C PRO A 648 7.78 -27.01 14.72
N GLY A 649 7.68 -28.21 15.28
CA GLY A 649 7.00 -29.35 14.66
C GLY A 649 7.87 -30.20 13.72
N SER A 650 9.13 -29.83 13.49
CA SER A 650 10.12 -30.70 12.83
C SER A 650 10.64 -31.80 13.77
N HIS A 651 10.95 -32.98 13.23
CA HIS A 651 11.62 -34.06 13.99
C HIS A 651 12.97 -33.64 14.61
N ALA A 652 13.64 -32.66 14.01
CA ALA A 652 14.91 -32.11 14.48
C ALA A 652 14.76 -30.91 15.42
N TRP A 653 13.52 -30.56 15.80
CA TRP A 653 13.24 -29.43 16.68
C TRP A 653 13.91 -29.63 18.04
N LEU A 654 14.90 -28.79 18.31
CA LEU A 654 15.64 -28.78 19.55
C LEU A 654 15.63 -27.35 20.11
N PRO A 655 14.83 -27.06 21.14
CA PRO A 655 14.91 -25.77 21.81
C PRO A 655 16.29 -25.68 22.44
N GLN A 656 17.06 -24.65 22.08
CA GLN A 656 18.41 -24.45 22.58
C GLN A 656 18.33 -23.82 23.98
N PRO A 657 18.61 -24.56 25.07
CA PRO A 657 18.64 -23.99 26.42
C PRO A 657 19.82 -23.01 26.61
N ALA A 658 20.77 -22.99 25.66
CA ALA A 658 22.02 -22.23 25.69
C ALA A 658 22.00 -20.98 24.79
N SER A 659 20.84 -20.53 24.30
CA SER A 659 20.80 -19.23 23.64
C SER A 659 21.17 -18.18 24.67
N ALA A 660 22.33 -17.54 24.49
CA ALA A 660 22.84 -16.55 25.41
C ALA A 660 21.75 -15.49 25.65
N GLU A 661 21.22 -15.45 26.87
CA GLU A 661 20.22 -14.45 27.25
C GLU A 661 20.84 -13.06 27.05
N TYR A 662 20.03 -12.10 26.64
CA TYR A 662 20.50 -10.74 26.42
C TYR A 662 21.15 -10.20 27.71
N ASP A 663 22.46 -9.99 27.67
CA ASP A 663 23.25 -9.42 28.75
C ASP A 663 24.29 -8.44 28.16
N PRO A 664 23.89 -7.16 28.00
CA PRO A 664 24.77 -6.16 27.42
C PRO A 664 25.96 -5.83 28.33
N ILE A 665 25.87 -6.10 29.64
CA ILE A 665 26.95 -5.85 30.60
C ILE A 665 28.04 -6.90 30.41
N ALA A 666 27.66 -8.18 30.40
CA ALA A 666 28.59 -9.27 30.13
C ALA A 666 29.21 -9.13 28.73
N ALA A 667 28.41 -8.78 27.72
CA ALA A 667 28.90 -8.52 26.37
C ALA A 667 29.98 -7.43 26.34
N ARG A 668 29.72 -6.29 26.99
CA ARG A 668 30.68 -5.17 27.05
C ARG A 668 31.93 -5.53 27.83
N ALA A 669 31.80 -6.25 28.95
CA ALA A 669 32.94 -6.71 29.72
C ALA A 669 33.84 -7.65 28.90
N LEU A 670 33.25 -8.62 28.20
CA LEU A 670 33.97 -9.52 27.30
C LEU A 670 34.65 -8.76 26.17
N ALA A 671 33.93 -7.87 25.49
CA ALA A 671 34.49 -7.07 24.39
C ALA A 671 35.68 -6.20 24.83
N VAL A 672 35.58 -5.51 25.97
CA VAL A 672 36.67 -4.68 26.50
C VAL A 672 37.91 -5.51 26.83
N LEU A 673 37.74 -6.71 27.37
CA LEU A 673 38.85 -7.62 27.67
C LEU A 673 39.51 -8.16 26.39
N LEU A 674 38.70 -8.48 25.38
CA LEU A 674 39.17 -9.02 24.10
C LEU A 674 39.86 -7.96 23.26
N LEU A 675 39.31 -6.75 23.15
CA LEU A 675 39.85 -5.66 22.32
C LEU A 675 41.21 -5.11 22.81
N ARG A 676 41.63 -5.45 24.03
CA ARG A 676 43.01 -5.22 24.51
C ARG A 676 44.03 -6.16 23.88
N LYS A 677 43.60 -7.30 23.34
CA LYS A 677 44.47 -8.26 22.67
C LYS A 677 44.67 -7.83 21.21
N PRO A 678 45.91 -7.79 20.70
CA PRO A 678 46.18 -7.35 19.33
C PRO A 678 45.63 -8.31 18.26
N ALA A 679 45.38 -9.58 18.61
CA ALA A 679 44.85 -10.60 17.71
C ALA A 679 43.33 -10.53 17.51
N THR A 680 42.61 -9.70 18.27
CA THR A 680 41.15 -9.59 18.17
C THR A 680 40.78 -8.64 17.03
N PRO A 681 39.90 -9.05 16.09
CA PRO A 681 39.49 -8.19 14.98
C PRO A 681 38.74 -6.96 15.49
N ARG A 682 39.05 -5.81 14.90
CA ARG A 682 38.37 -4.53 15.20
C ARG A 682 37.26 -4.21 14.21
N GLY A 683 37.36 -4.72 12.99
CA GLY A 683 36.35 -4.60 11.93
C GLY A 683 35.60 -5.91 11.72
N ILE A 684 34.28 -5.84 11.51
CA ILE A 684 33.42 -6.97 11.15
C ILE A 684 32.57 -6.58 9.94
N ARG A 685 32.61 -7.43 8.91
CA ARG A 685 31.74 -7.32 7.73
C ARG A 685 30.46 -8.11 7.95
N LEU A 686 29.33 -7.42 8.02
CA LEU A 686 28.00 -7.97 8.22
C LEU A 686 27.25 -8.04 6.88
N ALA A 687 27.09 -9.25 6.34
CA ALA A 687 26.31 -9.48 5.12
C ALA A 687 24.80 -9.51 5.42
N VAL A 688 24.01 -8.93 4.51
CA VAL A 688 22.55 -8.88 4.61
C VAL A 688 21.91 -8.90 3.23
N SER A 689 20.73 -9.52 3.14
CA SER A 689 19.86 -9.46 1.95
C SER A 689 19.49 -8.00 1.59
N PRO A 690 19.32 -7.67 0.31
CA PRO A 690 18.85 -6.35 -0.14
C PRO A 690 17.41 -6.02 0.26
N GLU A 691 16.68 -6.94 0.91
CA GLU A 691 15.35 -6.67 1.44
C GLU A 691 15.35 -5.52 2.47
N ALA A 692 14.40 -4.59 2.34
CA ALA A 692 14.32 -3.42 3.22
C ALA A 692 14.13 -3.76 4.71
N GLY A 693 13.46 -4.88 5.02
CA GLY A 693 13.34 -5.40 6.38
C GLY A 693 14.68 -5.91 6.92
N ALA A 694 15.38 -6.73 6.13
CA ALA A 694 16.68 -7.29 6.49
C ALA A 694 17.73 -6.19 6.68
N ARG A 695 17.79 -5.19 5.79
CA ARG A 695 18.72 -4.05 5.90
C ARG A 695 18.49 -3.24 7.18
N ARG A 696 17.23 -2.92 7.50
CA ARG A 696 16.88 -2.23 8.76
C ARG A 696 17.32 -3.02 9.98
N LEU A 697 17.17 -4.35 9.96
CA LEU A 697 17.67 -5.23 11.02
C LEU A 697 19.20 -5.18 11.13
N ALA A 698 19.93 -5.31 10.02
CA ALA A 698 21.38 -5.24 10.02
C ALA A 698 21.89 -3.89 10.55
N GLU A 699 21.21 -2.79 10.24
CA GLU A 699 21.54 -1.47 10.79
C GLU A 699 21.34 -1.37 12.30
N GLN A 700 20.35 -2.08 12.86
CA GLN A 700 20.16 -2.16 14.32
C GLN A 700 21.22 -3.05 14.98
N ILE A 701 21.50 -4.22 14.41
CA ILE A 701 22.57 -5.12 14.87
C ILE A 701 23.92 -4.40 14.84
N ALA A 702 24.24 -3.72 13.74
CA ALA A 702 25.48 -2.95 13.61
C ALA A 702 25.57 -1.83 14.64
N ARG A 703 24.47 -1.15 14.97
CA ARG A 703 24.44 -0.14 16.05
C ARG A 703 24.75 -0.75 17.41
N GLN A 704 24.16 -1.91 17.73
CA GLN A 704 24.43 -2.61 18.99
C GLN A 704 25.88 -3.08 19.06
N TRP A 705 26.42 -3.65 17.98
CA TRP A 705 27.82 -4.10 17.94
C TRP A 705 28.83 -2.96 17.98
N ARG A 706 28.55 -1.80 17.36
CA ARG A 706 29.41 -0.61 17.48
C ARG A 706 29.54 -0.12 18.92
N SER A 707 28.52 -0.33 19.77
CA SER A 707 28.60 0.02 21.20
C SER A 707 29.66 -0.78 21.98
N LEU A 708 30.11 -1.92 21.43
CA LEU A 708 31.21 -2.71 21.96
C LEU A 708 32.60 -2.17 21.59
N GLY A 709 32.68 -1.14 20.73
CA GLY A 709 33.95 -0.60 20.22
C GLY A 709 34.46 -1.28 18.94
N LEU A 710 33.56 -1.90 18.18
CA LEU A 710 33.86 -2.54 16.90
C LEU A 710 33.43 -1.66 15.72
N GLU A 711 34.17 -1.71 14.62
CA GLU A 711 33.81 -1.13 13.34
C GLU A 711 32.98 -2.12 12.54
N ILE A 712 31.75 -1.75 12.16
CA ILE A 712 30.84 -2.63 11.43
C ILE A 712 30.57 -2.07 10.04
N GLU A 713 30.96 -2.84 9.02
CA GLU A 713 30.66 -2.60 7.62
C GLU A 713 29.46 -3.48 7.21
N ILE A 714 28.42 -2.88 6.63
CA ILE A 714 27.24 -3.63 6.17
C ILE A 714 27.40 -3.89 4.67
N LEU A 715 27.47 -5.17 4.31
CA LEU A 715 27.54 -5.62 2.92
C LEU A 715 26.15 -6.07 2.48
N THR A 716 25.62 -5.45 1.44
CA THR A 716 24.38 -5.93 0.82
C THR A 716 24.75 -7.01 -0.19
N VAL A 717 24.27 -8.23 0.02
CA VAL A 717 24.59 -9.38 -0.83
C VAL A 717 23.30 -10.08 -1.23
N ASP A 718 23.18 -10.47 -2.50
CA ASP A 718 22.11 -11.34 -2.94
C ASP A 718 22.36 -12.74 -2.36
N GLU A 719 21.40 -13.30 -1.60
CA GLU A 719 21.55 -14.56 -0.85
C GLU A 719 21.96 -15.75 -1.75
N PHE A 720 21.73 -15.64 -3.06
CA PHE A 720 22.00 -16.67 -4.06
C PHE A 720 23.23 -16.38 -4.94
N SER A 721 23.91 -15.26 -4.71
CA SER A 721 25.14 -14.87 -5.40
C SER A 721 26.09 -14.25 -4.39
N LEU A 722 26.42 -15.03 -3.35
CA LEU A 722 27.54 -14.72 -2.50
C LEU A 722 28.79 -14.74 -3.39
N PRO A 723 29.54 -13.63 -3.50
CA PRO A 723 30.70 -13.61 -4.37
C PRO A 723 31.71 -14.65 -3.87
N GLU A 724 32.44 -15.28 -4.80
CA GLU A 724 33.47 -16.25 -4.42
C GLU A 724 34.57 -15.54 -3.64
N ALA A 725 35.05 -16.17 -2.57
CA ALA A 725 36.15 -15.67 -1.77
C ALA A 725 37.41 -15.46 -2.64
N GLU A 726 37.87 -14.21 -2.79
CA GLU A 726 39.20 -13.94 -3.35
C GLU A 726 40.27 -14.56 -2.43
N ASP A 727 41.15 -15.38 -3.00
CA ASP A 727 42.26 -16.05 -2.31
C ASP A 727 41.87 -16.89 -1.06
N GLY A 728 40.62 -17.37 -1.00
CA GLY A 728 40.13 -18.19 0.12
C GLY A 728 39.79 -17.42 1.39
N VAL A 729 39.80 -16.08 1.35
CA VAL A 729 39.35 -15.21 2.44
C VAL A 729 37.85 -14.93 2.26
N PRO A 730 36.99 -15.23 3.24
CA PRO A 730 35.56 -14.96 3.10
C PRO A 730 35.31 -13.46 2.97
N LEU A 731 34.34 -13.09 2.13
CA LEU A 731 33.95 -11.69 1.91
C LEU A 731 33.16 -11.10 3.08
N TRP A 732 32.64 -11.96 3.95
CA TRP A 732 31.82 -11.59 5.09
C TRP A 732 32.29 -12.36 6.34
N ASP A 733 32.07 -11.76 7.52
CA ASP A 733 32.47 -12.35 8.81
C ASP A 733 31.24 -12.80 9.60
N ALA A 734 30.13 -12.06 9.48
CA ALA A 734 28.80 -12.44 9.97
C ALA A 734 27.72 -12.17 8.90
N ARG A 735 26.61 -12.90 8.93
CA ARG A 735 25.45 -12.65 8.06
C ARG A 735 24.14 -12.72 8.82
N VAL A 736 23.20 -11.88 8.43
CA VAL A 736 21.78 -12.03 8.76
C VAL A 736 21.12 -12.73 7.59
N MET A 737 20.55 -13.91 7.84
CA MET A 737 19.92 -14.71 6.80
C MET A 737 18.52 -15.14 7.21
N SER A 738 17.67 -15.39 6.21
CA SER A 738 16.37 -16.01 6.44
C SER A 738 16.22 -17.26 5.59
N TYR A 739 15.77 -18.36 6.19
CA TYR A 739 15.66 -19.65 5.49
C TYR A 739 14.40 -20.41 5.86
N HIS A 740 14.03 -21.35 5.00
CA HIS A 740 12.98 -22.34 5.22
C HIS A 740 13.62 -23.71 5.30
N MET A 741 13.11 -24.57 6.18
CA MET A 741 13.67 -25.90 6.37
C MET A 741 12.57 -26.95 6.48
N HIS A 742 12.44 -27.81 5.46
CA HIS A 742 11.50 -28.94 5.42
C HIS A 742 12.21 -30.26 5.72
N ALA A 743 13.47 -30.37 5.35
CA ALA A 743 14.29 -31.57 5.42
C ALA A 743 15.63 -31.30 6.13
N PRO A 744 15.63 -31.16 7.47
CA PRO A 744 16.84 -30.93 8.28
C PRO A 744 18.03 -31.85 7.98
N LEU A 745 17.78 -33.10 7.55
CA LEU A 745 18.80 -34.09 7.19
C LEU A 745 19.86 -33.53 6.24
N HIS A 746 19.48 -32.77 5.21
CA HIS A 746 20.42 -32.25 4.21
C HIS A 746 20.39 -30.72 4.09
N GLU A 747 19.31 -30.07 4.52
CA GLU A 747 19.21 -28.62 4.51
C GLU A 747 20.01 -27.95 5.63
N LEU A 748 20.02 -28.50 6.86
CA LEU A 748 20.82 -27.92 7.96
C LEU A 748 22.33 -27.98 7.69
N PRO A 749 22.90 -29.11 7.21
CA PRO A 749 24.30 -29.14 6.79
C PRO A 749 24.61 -28.13 5.66
N ALA A 750 23.70 -27.94 4.71
CA ALA A 750 23.91 -27.00 3.60
C ALA A 750 24.09 -25.56 4.09
N LEU A 751 23.40 -25.15 5.16
CA LEU A 751 23.51 -23.80 5.74
C LEU A 751 24.93 -23.47 6.27
N LEU A 752 25.78 -24.48 6.51
CA LEU A 752 27.13 -24.29 7.05
C LEU A 752 28.13 -23.73 6.03
N THR A 753 27.76 -23.69 4.75
CA THR A 753 28.63 -23.26 3.66
C THR A 753 27.90 -22.30 2.71
N ASP A 754 28.66 -21.49 2.00
CA ASP A 754 28.09 -20.53 1.03
C ASP A 754 27.57 -21.21 -0.24
N THR A 755 28.16 -22.34 -0.62
CA THR A 755 27.74 -23.12 -1.80
C THR A 755 26.60 -24.09 -1.51
N GLY A 756 26.20 -24.24 -0.24
CA GLY A 756 25.31 -25.31 0.19
C GLY A 756 25.93 -26.71 0.18
N ARG A 757 27.20 -26.83 -0.24
CA ARG A 757 27.90 -28.10 -0.44
C ARG A 757 28.99 -28.33 0.59
N LEU A 758 29.13 -29.58 1.04
CA LEU A 758 30.14 -30.02 2.00
C LEU A 758 31.10 -31.06 1.39
N PRO A 759 31.95 -30.68 0.42
CA PRO A 759 33.05 -31.54 -0.02
C PRO A 759 34.12 -31.71 1.08
N PRO A 760 35.02 -32.70 1.00
CA PRO A 760 36.07 -32.93 1.99
C PRO A 760 36.87 -31.69 2.37
N ARG A 761 37.20 -30.82 1.41
CA ARG A 761 37.91 -29.56 1.67
C ARG A 761 37.11 -28.61 2.57
N GLU A 762 35.81 -28.47 2.32
CA GLU A 762 34.92 -27.67 3.17
C GLU A 762 34.77 -28.32 4.55
N LEU A 763 34.53 -29.62 4.59
CA LEU A 763 34.38 -30.41 5.81
C LEU A 763 35.63 -30.34 6.71
N GLN A 764 36.83 -30.37 6.12
CA GLN A 764 38.10 -30.27 6.83
C GLN A 764 38.34 -28.87 7.43
N ALA A 765 37.77 -27.83 6.84
CA ALA A 765 37.89 -26.48 7.37
C ALA A 765 37.01 -26.24 8.60
N LEU A 766 36.00 -27.10 8.82
CA LEU A 766 35.10 -27.01 9.97
C LEU A 766 35.80 -27.41 11.27
N PRO A 767 35.39 -26.81 12.41
CA PRO A 767 35.77 -27.29 13.74
C PRO A 767 35.52 -28.80 13.92
N LEU A 768 36.44 -29.48 14.61
CA LEU A 768 36.40 -30.94 14.82
C LEU A 768 35.03 -31.44 15.35
N PRO A 769 34.39 -30.81 16.36
CA PRO A 769 33.09 -31.29 16.86
C PRO A 769 31.97 -31.22 15.81
N LEU A 770 31.95 -30.17 14.99
CA LEU A 770 30.97 -30.03 13.90
C LEU A 770 31.20 -31.09 12.83
N ARG A 771 32.47 -31.32 12.46
CA ARG A 771 32.84 -32.37 11.51
C ARG A 771 32.43 -33.75 11.99
N GLN A 772 32.65 -34.07 13.27
CA GLN A 772 32.24 -35.36 13.85
C GLN A 772 30.72 -35.55 13.77
N ALA A 773 29.94 -34.53 14.15
CA ALA A 773 28.48 -34.59 14.06
C ALA A 773 27.98 -34.78 12.62
N LEU A 774 28.64 -34.17 11.63
CA LEU A 774 28.30 -34.35 10.21
C LEU A 774 28.65 -35.76 9.69
N LEU A 775 29.76 -36.35 10.13
CA LEU A 775 30.13 -37.73 9.79
C LEU A 775 29.21 -38.75 10.47
N GLU A 776 28.74 -38.46 11.69
CA GLU A 776 27.68 -39.25 12.35
C GLU A 776 26.37 -39.17 11.58
N LEU A 777 26.03 -37.99 11.04
CA LEU A 777 24.86 -37.80 10.19
C LEU A 777 24.97 -38.58 8.88
N GLU A 778 26.14 -38.59 8.24
CA GLU A 778 26.44 -39.39 7.04
C GLU A 778 26.29 -40.90 7.27
N SER A 779 26.64 -41.38 8.46
CA SER A 779 26.61 -42.80 8.82
C SER A 779 25.32 -43.25 9.54
N SER A 780 24.32 -42.36 9.63
CA SER A 780 23.07 -42.63 10.33
C SER A 780 22.22 -43.69 9.63
N ARG A 781 21.75 -44.70 10.38
CA ARG A 781 21.03 -45.86 9.82
C ARG A 781 19.53 -45.75 9.94
N ASP A 782 19.05 -45.03 10.94
CA ASP A 782 17.64 -44.80 11.23
C ASP A 782 17.39 -43.35 11.65
N TRP A 783 16.12 -43.00 11.85
CA TRP A 783 15.73 -41.65 12.26
C TRP A 783 16.20 -41.28 13.68
N SER A 784 16.46 -42.26 14.55
CA SER A 784 16.99 -42.01 15.89
C SER A 784 18.44 -41.53 15.81
N ASP A 785 19.25 -42.18 14.98
CA ASP A 785 20.62 -41.78 14.68
C ASP A 785 20.66 -40.37 14.07
N VAL A 786 19.78 -40.10 13.08
CA VAL A 786 19.65 -38.77 12.46
C VAL A 786 19.31 -37.71 13.51
N ASN A 787 18.29 -37.95 14.35
CA ASN A 787 17.89 -37.00 15.39
C ASN A 787 19.02 -36.72 16.38
N ARG A 788 19.76 -37.75 16.79
CA ARG A 788 20.91 -37.62 17.67
C ARG A 788 22.02 -36.78 17.01
N ALA A 789 22.40 -37.10 15.77
CA ALA A 789 23.43 -36.37 15.04
C ALA A 789 23.05 -34.90 14.81
N LEU A 790 21.80 -34.63 14.42
CA LEU A 790 21.29 -33.26 14.26
C LEU A 790 21.21 -32.50 15.58
N SER A 791 20.84 -33.17 16.68
CA SER A 791 20.83 -32.57 18.02
C SER A 791 22.24 -32.19 18.48
N THR A 792 23.21 -33.10 18.28
CA THR A 792 24.64 -32.84 18.54
C THR A 792 25.12 -31.65 17.70
N LEU A 793 24.83 -31.64 16.40
CA LEU A 793 25.23 -30.56 15.49
C LEU A 793 24.67 -29.20 15.96
N GLN A 794 23.37 -29.12 16.25
CA GLN A 794 22.73 -27.89 16.73
C GLN A 794 23.31 -27.43 18.07
N THR A 795 23.57 -28.35 18.99
CA THR A 795 24.19 -28.05 20.29
C THR A 795 25.60 -27.49 20.12
N GLN A 796 26.40 -28.04 19.22
CA GLN A 796 27.75 -27.55 18.92
C GLN A 796 27.74 -26.17 18.23
N LEU A 797 26.75 -25.90 17.37
CA LEU A 797 26.58 -24.57 16.77
C LEU A 797 26.22 -23.53 17.82
N ALA A 798 25.34 -23.87 18.75
CA ALA A 798 24.92 -22.98 19.83
C ALA A 798 26.04 -22.72 20.86
N SER A 799 26.68 -23.78 21.37
CA SER A 799 27.70 -23.67 22.42
C SER A 799 28.93 -22.86 21.99
N ASN A 800 29.29 -22.94 20.71
CA ASN A 800 30.39 -22.21 20.11
C ASN A 800 29.95 -20.90 19.44
N ALA A 801 28.71 -20.45 19.67
CA ALA A 801 28.17 -19.20 19.15
C ALA A 801 28.35 -19.03 17.63
N TRP A 802 28.20 -20.09 16.84
CA TRP A 802 28.33 -20.02 15.38
C TRP A 802 27.08 -19.52 14.70
N MET A 803 25.91 -19.84 15.27
CA MET A 803 24.63 -19.48 14.70
C MET A 803 23.61 -19.30 15.82
N ARG A 804 22.79 -18.24 15.74
CA ARG A 804 21.71 -17.97 16.68
C ARG A 804 20.41 -17.68 15.91
N PRO A 805 19.34 -18.45 16.12
CA PRO A 805 18.03 -18.08 15.60
C PRO A 805 17.51 -16.85 16.37
N LEU A 806 16.90 -15.90 15.67
CA LEU A 806 16.33 -14.69 16.26
C LEU A 806 14.81 -14.83 16.43
N TRP A 807 14.09 -15.10 15.34
CA TRP A 807 12.63 -15.29 15.33
C TRP A 807 12.17 -16.18 14.18
N ASN A 808 10.96 -16.70 14.35
CA ASN A 808 10.17 -17.39 13.34
C ASN A 808 9.14 -16.39 12.79
N SER A 809 9.01 -16.34 11.48
CA SER A 809 7.96 -15.59 10.78
C SER A 809 7.07 -16.55 10.01
N GLN A 810 5.79 -16.62 10.38
CA GLN A 810 4.81 -17.37 9.62
C GLN A 810 4.60 -16.70 8.26
N ILE A 811 4.65 -17.50 7.19
CA ILE A 811 4.48 -17.02 5.82
C ILE A 811 3.15 -17.51 5.26
N PHE A 812 2.63 -16.72 4.33
CA PHE A 812 1.39 -16.97 3.64
C PHE A 812 1.56 -16.68 2.15
N ALA A 813 1.01 -17.56 1.32
CA ALA A 813 0.71 -17.23 -0.06
C ALA A 813 -0.76 -16.79 -0.15
N VAL A 814 -1.10 -16.00 -1.16
CA VAL A 814 -2.47 -15.58 -1.43
C VAL A 814 -2.79 -15.84 -2.87
N GLY A 815 -3.87 -16.56 -3.13
CA GLY A 815 -4.40 -16.78 -4.46
C GLY A 815 -5.85 -16.34 -4.55
N ARG A 816 -6.30 -16.03 -5.77
CA ARG A 816 -7.72 -15.91 -6.06
C ARG A 816 -8.46 -17.21 -5.75
N ARG A 817 -9.72 -17.11 -5.36
CA ARG A 817 -10.56 -18.28 -5.08
C ARG A 817 -10.75 -19.19 -6.30
N GLU A 818 -10.65 -18.63 -7.50
CA GLU A 818 -10.73 -19.32 -8.79
C GLU A 818 -9.45 -20.10 -9.14
N LEU A 819 -8.34 -19.83 -8.43
CA LEU A 819 -7.14 -20.65 -8.49
C LEU A 819 -7.40 -21.97 -7.75
N ARG A 820 -7.23 -23.08 -8.48
CA ARG A 820 -7.33 -24.45 -7.97
C ARG A 820 -5.99 -25.14 -8.15
N GLY A 821 -5.67 -26.06 -7.26
CA GLY A 821 -4.39 -26.79 -7.28
C GLY A 821 -3.58 -26.62 -6.01
N PRO A 822 -3.30 -25.39 -5.53
CA PRO A 822 -2.59 -25.20 -4.27
C PRO A 822 -3.31 -25.88 -3.11
N VAL A 823 -2.59 -26.68 -2.33
CA VAL A 823 -3.10 -27.41 -1.16
C VAL A 823 -2.55 -26.76 0.11
N ALA A 824 -3.44 -26.35 1.01
CA ALA A 824 -3.03 -25.82 2.32
C ALA A 824 -2.86 -26.95 3.35
N PRO A 825 -1.86 -26.88 4.25
CA PRO A 825 -0.76 -25.91 4.25
C PRO A 825 0.23 -26.18 3.11
N LEU A 826 0.82 -25.12 2.57
CA LEU A 826 1.84 -25.23 1.52
C LEU A 826 3.17 -25.67 2.13
N LEU A 827 3.88 -26.58 1.47
CA LEU A 827 5.30 -26.77 1.77
C LEU A 827 6.12 -25.70 1.07
N THR A 828 5.82 -25.46 -0.21
CA THR A 828 6.66 -24.62 -1.05
C THR A 828 5.82 -23.76 -2.01
N PRO A 829 6.34 -22.61 -2.49
CA PRO A 829 5.52 -21.59 -3.18
C PRO A 829 4.90 -22.04 -4.51
N ALA A 830 5.55 -22.92 -5.28
CA ALA A 830 5.02 -23.44 -6.54
C ALA A 830 4.78 -24.96 -6.47
N GLN A 831 4.41 -25.47 -5.29
CA GLN A 831 4.16 -26.89 -5.06
C GLN A 831 3.10 -27.42 -6.04
N ASP A 832 3.47 -28.45 -6.81
CA ASP A 832 2.59 -29.09 -7.80
C ASP A 832 1.95 -28.13 -8.81
N ILE A 833 2.66 -27.07 -9.23
CA ILE A 833 2.16 -26.06 -10.18
C ILE A 833 1.58 -26.66 -11.48
N ASP A 834 2.04 -27.84 -11.90
CA ASP A 834 1.49 -28.58 -13.04
C ASP A 834 0.02 -28.98 -12.90
N ARG A 835 -0.46 -29.10 -11.66
CA ARG A 835 -1.85 -29.43 -11.33
C ARG A 835 -2.71 -28.20 -11.16
N TRP A 836 -2.13 -27.01 -11.24
CA TRP A 836 -2.86 -25.77 -11.04
C TRP A 836 -3.72 -25.48 -12.25
N SER A 837 -4.88 -24.90 -11.99
CA SER A 837 -5.82 -24.40 -12.99
C SER A 837 -6.47 -23.15 -12.46
N ILE A 838 -6.77 -22.22 -13.35
CA ILE A 838 -7.41 -20.96 -13.00
C ILE A 838 -8.64 -20.78 -13.88
N THR A 839 -9.78 -20.51 -13.24
CA THR A 839 -10.99 -20.13 -13.97
C THR A 839 -10.92 -18.64 -14.27
N PRO A 840 -11.16 -18.19 -15.52
CA PRO A 840 -11.07 -16.78 -15.86
C PRO A 840 -12.09 -15.95 -15.06
N VAL A 841 -11.62 -14.92 -14.35
CA VAL A 841 -12.48 -13.99 -13.61
C VAL A 841 -12.81 -12.78 -14.48
N VAL A 842 -14.05 -12.32 -14.45
CA VAL A 842 -14.44 -11.03 -15.04
C VAL A 842 -14.03 -9.93 -14.05
N PRO A 843 -13.18 -8.96 -14.44
CA PRO A 843 -12.86 -7.80 -13.61
C PRO A 843 -14.14 -7.10 -13.15
N ARG A 844 -14.16 -6.63 -11.90
CA ARG A 844 -15.33 -5.88 -11.42
C ARG A 844 -15.41 -4.54 -12.13
N PHE A 845 -16.65 -4.12 -12.41
CA PHE A 845 -16.96 -2.85 -13.07
C PHE A 845 -16.52 -1.67 -12.20
#